data_AF-A0A938IEL4-F1
#
_entry.id   AF-A0A938IEL4-F1
#
_cell.length_a   1.000
_cell.length_b   1.000
_cell.length_c   1.000
_cell.angle_alpha   90.00
_cell.angle_beta   90.00
_cell.angle_gamma   90.00
#
_symmetry.space_group_name_H-M   'P 1'
#
loop_
_entity.id
_entity.type
_entity.pdbx_description
1 polymer ?
#
loop_
_entity_poly.entity_id
_entity_poly.type
_entity_poly.pdbx_seq_one_letter_code
_entity_poly.pdbx_strand_id
1 'polypeptide(L)'
;MPTCLRFCSVRALARVALFLVAACGAGLARPSAQAPAGEPAAISNEQKLLEHQLQRLEKTMRNLRDRLATEGRPRALELLDQGLALLAERDAALGGLTLGELMSESTRRAAESELARALEHQEAVVSRLDALLALLLDRASLDKLEQRAADAAALARDLETLSNEQRELRDQAQQAAQQALGPQGQELAAELEELAREQRKLLEAGLARARADGSLEREQLQAALQALQRAQATDHQVLQSRDPARAAELDAALAELRTAGDPAQARQRLEALRDGGASPDAPQPPDARSAGDPIAKAAERALQALAENQDAEAGLEAARDALRAAASEQARLVPMLRASQTAQARSARALAQQAASSNALEQRERERAAAELAQAATHMERAGEALREGDAQAGTQAAAEAEQALARAAEAMGQAAQKGAAAQAGADQSSRQAAQQAAQQAALEQRAQAAAAQARQAQPSGNSAPPTGADSEPSAAQALEQAQQAMQEAGAALQEQRAQSAAAAQDRAATALDEARRRLSEQARPRDAEQQARAEQLAREQQELERRMLELAERMRDDAHARKAAQHAEQAAGALRAGRPQQGAEEAEQARQELEQAREEVRAEERRYEQLRQEELLFRMADEVAKLVLRQRAQLEETRELHSERAGAATPSRAQKIRLRKISAEEAQLGKKAGELAEALAAEQSLVFAEALADVRLDLLDLASRLGEEGDWDSGEFVQGLQQQVEERLGWLQQSLATERDRRRNESEQGNPPSTEEQQKERLIPDVAELKLLRQLELDNASQIERLVRRYPELAQAGSPDPLVLREIQRLATRHERVTVLFGILRARLNLPDPDDLPAVSEDSTNEEPR
;
A
#
# COMPACT_ATOMS: atom_id res chain seq x y z
N MET A 1 10.81 22.62 -6.98
CA MET A 1 9.76 23.66 -7.11
C MET A 1 9.46 23.85 -8.60
N PRO A 2 8.59 23.00 -9.18
CA PRO A 2 7.23 23.46 -9.49
C PRO A 2 6.19 22.32 -9.33
N THR A 3 5.47 22.29 -8.22
CA THR A 3 4.39 21.30 -7.97
C THR A 3 3.04 21.94 -7.60
N CYS A 4 2.99 23.26 -7.37
CA CYS A 4 1.75 23.93 -6.93
C CYS A 4 0.75 24.29 -8.05
N LEU A 5 1.07 24.11 -9.33
CA LEU A 5 0.18 24.50 -10.45
C LEU A 5 -0.70 23.37 -11.01
N ARG A 6 -0.61 22.14 -10.48
CA ARG A 6 -1.29 20.95 -11.05
C ARG A 6 -2.68 20.63 -10.48
N PHE A 7 -3.14 21.31 -9.42
CA PHE A 7 -4.42 21.02 -8.73
C PHE A 7 -5.56 22.02 -9.01
N CYS A 8 -5.33 23.05 -9.82
CA CYS A 8 -6.29 24.16 -9.97
C CYS A 8 -7.44 23.90 -10.97
N SER A 9 -7.27 23.01 -11.95
CA SER A 9 -8.22 22.89 -13.08
C SER A 9 -9.52 22.14 -12.75
N VAL A 10 -9.45 21.04 -11.97
CA VAL A 10 -10.66 20.27 -11.58
C VAL A 10 -11.50 21.05 -10.56
N ARG A 11 -10.85 21.76 -9.62
CA ARG A 11 -11.53 22.66 -8.67
C ARG A 11 -12.20 23.86 -9.36
N ALA A 12 -11.67 24.33 -10.49
CA ALA A 12 -12.30 25.39 -11.27
C ALA A 12 -13.56 24.90 -11.99
N LEU A 13 -13.57 23.69 -12.53
CA LEU A 13 -14.73 23.07 -13.17
C LEU A 13 -15.87 22.80 -12.17
N ALA A 14 -15.55 22.22 -11.01
CA ALA A 14 -16.52 22.02 -9.94
C ALA A 14 -17.10 23.35 -9.43
N ARG A 15 -16.28 24.41 -9.31
CA ARG A 15 -16.75 25.76 -8.93
C ARG A 15 -17.64 26.41 -9.99
N VAL A 16 -17.36 26.22 -11.28
CA VAL A 16 -18.20 26.74 -12.37
C VAL A 16 -19.55 26.00 -12.41
N ALA A 17 -19.54 24.67 -12.27
CA ALA A 17 -20.76 23.86 -12.19
C ALA A 17 -21.59 24.18 -10.93
N LEU A 18 -20.96 24.37 -9.78
CA LEU A 18 -21.64 24.77 -8.54
C LEU A 18 -22.21 26.20 -8.62
N PHE A 19 -21.54 27.12 -9.33
CA PHE A 19 -22.05 28.47 -9.60
C PHE A 19 -23.27 28.46 -10.53
N LEU A 20 -23.29 27.55 -11.50
CA LEU A 20 -24.42 27.34 -12.41
C LEU A 20 -25.67 26.85 -11.65
N VAL A 21 -25.51 25.89 -10.73
CA VAL A 21 -26.63 25.36 -9.91
C VAL A 21 -27.10 26.38 -8.87
N ALA A 22 -26.19 27.11 -8.23
CA ALA A 22 -26.54 28.15 -7.25
C ALA A 22 -27.29 29.34 -7.88
N ALA A 23 -27.00 29.67 -9.14
CA ALA A 23 -27.73 30.70 -9.88
C ALA A 23 -29.16 30.28 -10.25
N CYS A 24 -29.43 28.97 -10.41
CA CYS A 24 -30.76 28.45 -10.69
C CYS A 24 -31.61 28.21 -9.42
N GLY A 25 -30.99 27.97 -8.27
CA GLY A 25 -31.72 27.59 -7.03
C GLY A 25 -32.28 28.74 -6.20
N ALA A 26 -31.79 29.97 -6.36
CA ALA A 26 -32.10 31.07 -5.44
C ALA A 26 -33.33 31.93 -5.83
N GLY A 27 -34.14 31.52 -6.82
CA GLY A 27 -35.16 32.38 -7.45
C GLY A 27 -36.62 31.94 -7.38
N LEU A 28 -36.98 30.86 -6.66
CA LEU A 28 -38.38 30.39 -6.59
C LEU A 28 -39.10 30.84 -5.31
N ALA A 29 -39.14 32.14 -5.06
CA ALA A 29 -40.18 32.74 -4.22
C ALA A 29 -41.37 33.07 -5.11
N ARG A 30 -42.51 32.41 -4.88
CA ARG A 30 -43.76 32.60 -5.63
C ARG A 30 -44.32 34.01 -5.32
N PRO A 31 -44.51 34.91 -6.30
CA PRO A 31 -45.17 36.18 -6.02
C PRO A 31 -46.69 35.96 -5.91
N SER A 32 -47.27 36.60 -4.90
CA SER A 32 -48.72 36.74 -4.72
C SER A 32 -49.38 37.39 -5.94
N ALA A 33 -50.58 36.93 -6.26
CA ALA A 33 -51.39 37.30 -7.42
C ALA A 33 -51.60 38.81 -7.59
N GLN A 34 -50.72 39.45 -8.35
CA GLN A 34 -50.96 40.65 -9.17
C GLN A 34 -49.74 40.81 -10.11
N ALA A 35 -49.79 40.19 -11.29
CA ALA A 35 -48.70 40.20 -12.26
C ALA A 35 -48.61 41.56 -13.00
N PRO A 36 -47.49 42.30 -12.92
CA PRO A 36 -47.18 43.34 -13.89
C PRO A 36 -46.67 42.69 -15.19
N ALA A 37 -46.90 43.33 -16.33
CA ALA A 37 -46.66 42.83 -17.69
C ALA A 37 -45.17 42.66 -18.10
N GLY A 38 -44.28 42.20 -17.20
CA GLY A 38 -42.84 42.08 -17.40
C GLY A 38 -42.22 40.68 -17.26
N GLU A 39 -42.96 39.66 -16.80
CA GLU A 39 -42.44 38.31 -16.54
C GLU A 39 -41.86 37.54 -17.77
N PRO A 40 -42.45 37.57 -18.98
CA PRO A 40 -41.93 36.76 -20.10
C PRO A 40 -40.57 37.25 -20.61
N ALA A 41 -40.28 38.55 -20.44
CA ALA A 41 -38.99 39.12 -20.81
C ALA A 41 -37.87 38.70 -19.84
N ALA A 42 -38.18 38.57 -18.55
CA ALA A 42 -37.23 38.10 -17.54
C ALA A 42 -36.86 36.62 -17.78
N ILE A 43 -37.86 35.76 -17.99
CA ILE A 43 -37.66 34.34 -18.30
C ILE A 43 -36.84 34.17 -19.59
N SER A 44 -37.15 34.95 -20.63
CA SER A 44 -36.38 34.91 -21.88
C SER A 44 -34.91 35.32 -21.71
N ASN A 45 -34.62 36.29 -20.84
CA ASN A 45 -33.25 36.71 -20.56
C ASN A 45 -32.46 35.66 -19.77
N GLU A 46 -33.10 34.99 -18.81
CA GLU A 46 -32.49 33.89 -18.06
C GLU A 46 -32.19 32.68 -18.97
N GLN A 47 -33.09 32.34 -19.88
CA GLN A 47 -32.86 31.26 -20.85
C GLN A 47 -31.70 31.56 -21.80
N LYS A 48 -31.58 32.79 -22.31
CA LYS A 48 -30.43 33.22 -23.12
C LYS A 48 -29.11 33.13 -22.35
N LEU A 49 -29.14 33.45 -21.05
CA LEU A 49 -27.96 33.31 -20.20
C LEU A 49 -27.53 31.85 -20.07
N LEU A 50 -28.47 30.93 -19.86
CA LEU A 50 -28.21 29.50 -19.80
C LEU A 50 -27.67 28.95 -21.14
N GLU A 51 -28.22 29.39 -22.27
CA GLU A 51 -27.72 29.01 -23.60
C GLU A 51 -26.25 29.42 -23.79
N HIS A 52 -25.90 30.67 -23.40
CA HIS A 52 -24.51 31.13 -23.43
C HIS A 52 -23.60 30.35 -22.48
N GLN A 53 -24.11 29.95 -21.31
CA GLN A 53 -23.35 29.12 -20.38
C GLN A 53 -23.10 27.72 -20.94
N LEU A 54 -24.08 27.12 -21.62
CA LEU A 54 -23.93 25.82 -22.29
C LEU A 54 -22.88 25.86 -23.40
N GLN A 55 -22.92 26.88 -24.26
CA GLN A 55 -21.91 27.09 -25.32
C GLN A 55 -20.50 27.27 -24.72
N ARG A 56 -20.40 27.99 -23.60
CA ARG A 56 -19.13 28.17 -22.89
C ARG A 56 -18.63 26.86 -22.28
N LEU A 57 -19.51 26.05 -21.70
CA LEU A 57 -19.18 24.74 -21.16
C LEU A 57 -18.65 23.82 -22.25
N GLU A 58 -19.35 23.72 -23.38
CA GLU A 58 -18.94 22.92 -24.53
C GLU A 58 -17.54 23.31 -25.04
N LYS A 59 -17.31 24.61 -25.22
CA LYS A 59 -15.99 25.14 -25.63
C LYS A 59 -14.91 24.78 -24.60
N THR A 60 -15.22 24.84 -23.32
CA THR A 60 -14.29 24.49 -22.25
C THR A 60 -13.97 23.00 -22.26
N MET A 61 -14.97 22.14 -22.46
CA MET A 61 -14.80 20.69 -22.56
C MET A 61 -13.92 20.30 -23.75
N ARG A 62 -14.13 20.90 -24.93
CA ARG A 62 -13.28 20.69 -26.10
C ARG A 62 -11.82 21.09 -25.84
N ASN A 63 -11.59 22.26 -25.24
CA ASN A 63 -10.24 22.71 -24.90
C ASN A 63 -9.56 21.82 -23.84
N LEU A 64 -10.32 21.31 -22.87
CA LEU A 64 -9.79 20.41 -21.84
C LEU A 64 -9.46 19.03 -22.39
N ARG A 65 -10.25 18.53 -23.33
CA ARG A 65 -9.98 17.27 -24.03
C ARG A 65 -8.60 17.31 -24.69
N ASP A 66 -8.28 18.32 -25.49
CA ASP A 66 -6.97 18.41 -26.15
C ASP A 66 -5.80 18.42 -25.15
N ARG A 67 -6.00 19.09 -24.02
CA ARG A 67 -5.02 19.14 -22.94
C ARG A 67 -4.87 17.79 -22.24
N LEU A 68 -5.98 17.13 -21.90
CA LEU A 68 -5.97 15.84 -21.20
C LEU A 68 -5.42 14.70 -22.08
N ALA A 69 -5.55 14.83 -23.40
CA ALA A 69 -4.93 13.93 -24.39
C ALA A 69 -3.41 14.06 -24.34
N THR A 70 -2.91 15.29 -24.24
CA THR A 70 -1.49 15.57 -24.09
C THR A 70 -0.95 15.11 -22.72
N GLU A 71 -1.78 15.18 -21.68
CA GLU A 71 -1.44 14.76 -20.31
C GLU A 71 -1.60 13.25 -20.05
N GLY A 72 -2.07 12.48 -21.04
CA GLY A 72 -2.20 11.01 -20.93
C GLY A 72 -3.24 10.55 -19.90
N ARG A 73 -4.38 11.25 -19.79
CA ARG A 73 -5.46 10.89 -18.85
C ARG A 73 -6.65 10.25 -19.57
N PRO A 74 -6.60 8.93 -19.88
CA PRO A 74 -7.55 8.27 -20.78
C PRO A 74 -9.00 8.28 -20.25
N ARG A 75 -9.20 8.14 -18.93
CA ARG A 75 -10.54 8.12 -18.33
C ARG A 75 -11.23 9.50 -18.40
N ALA A 76 -10.50 10.56 -18.07
CA ALA A 76 -11.03 11.92 -18.13
C ALA A 76 -11.36 12.35 -19.56
N LEU A 77 -10.60 11.84 -20.55
CA LEU A 77 -10.90 11.99 -21.96
C LEU A 77 -12.19 11.28 -22.36
N GLU A 78 -12.34 10.02 -21.98
CA GLU A 78 -13.53 9.21 -22.27
C GLU A 78 -14.81 9.90 -21.78
N LEU A 79 -14.79 10.45 -20.57
CA LEU A 79 -15.94 11.17 -19.98
C LEU A 79 -16.24 12.49 -20.69
N LEU A 80 -15.20 13.25 -21.07
CA LEU A 80 -15.37 14.48 -21.83
C LEU A 80 -15.91 14.20 -23.24
N ASP A 81 -15.44 13.14 -23.89
CA ASP A 81 -15.93 12.72 -25.20
C ASP A 81 -17.38 12.27 -25.14
N GLN A 82 -17.75 11.47 -24.13
CA GLN A 82 -19.15 11.10 -23.89
C GLN A 82 -20.01 12.34 -23.59
N GLY A 83 -19.49 13.34 -22.88
CA GLY A 83 -20.25 14.55 -22.53
C GLY A 83 -20.45 15.47 -23.73
N LEU A 84 -19.44 15.59 -24.59
CA LEU A 84 -19.56 16.28 -25.87
C LEU A 84 -20.55 15.55 -26.81
N ALA A 85 -20.56 14.22 -26.78
CA ALA A 85 -21.52 13.43 -27.55
C ALA A 85 -22.96 13.66 -27.07
N LEU A 86 -23.20 13.69 -25.76
CA LEU A 86 -24.53 14.02 -25.19
C LEU A 86 -25.00 15.42 -25.59
N LEU A 87 -24.11 16.42 -25.58
CA LEU A 87 -24.44 17.78 -26.02
C LEU A 87 -24.82 17.84 -27.51
N ALA A 88 -24.18 17.01 -28.33
CA ALA A 88 -24.41 16.94 -29.78
C ALA A 88 -25.55 15.99 -30.18
N GLU A 89 -26.06 15.17 -29.24
CA GLU A 89 -27.06 14.16 -29.52
C GLU A 89 -28.41 14.79 -29.91
N ARG A 90 -28.94 14.37 -31.05
CA ARG A 90 -30.26 14.77 -31.56
C ARG A 90 -31.30 13.75 -31.12
N ASP A 91 -32.18 14.14 -30.21
CA ASP A 91 -33.19 13.23 -29.66
C ASP A 91 -34.41 13.17 -30.58
N ALA A 92 -34.67 12.00 -31.16
CA ALA A 92 -35.81 11.78 -32.04
C ALA A 92 -37.17 11.99 -31.33
N ALA A 93 -37.26 11.70 -30.03
CA ALA A 93 -38.48 11.89 -29.25
C ALA A 93 -38.80 13.38 -29.01
N LEU A 94 -37.78 14.24 -29.06
CA LEU A 94 -37.89 15.68 -28.85
C LEU A 94 -37.76 16.48 -30.16
N GLY A 95 -38.12 15.86 -31.29
CA GLY A 95 -38.12 16.52 -32.60
C GLY A 95 -36.76 16.59 -33.29
N GLY A 96 -35.79 15.78 -32.88
CA GLY A 96 -34.45 15.71 -33.48
C GLY A 96 -33.55 16.90 -33.10
N LEU A 97 -33.88 17.61 -32.03
CA LEU A 97 -33.17 18.79 -31.56
C LEU A 97 -32.03 18.39 -30.62
N THR A 98 -30.90 19.09 -30.73
CA THR A 98 -29.82 19.07 -29.75
C THR A 98 -30.21 19.83 -28.47
N LEU A 99 -29.44 19.68 -27.38
CA LEU A 99 -29.74 20.38 -26.13
C LEU A 99 -29.78 21.91 -26.31
N GLY A 100 -28.85 22.48 -27.06
CA GLY A 100 -28.86 23.91 -27.38
C GLY A 100 -30.09 24.33 -28.19
N GLU A 101 -30.44 23.56 -29.22
CA GLU A 101 -31.62 23.82 -30.04
C GLU A 101 -32.94 23.70 -29.24
N LEU A 102 -33.02 22.78 -28.27
CA LEU A 102 -34.16 22.64 -27.36
C LEU A 102 -34.34 23.88 -26.46
N MET A 103 -33.24 24.44 -25.96
CA MET A 103 -33.29 25.67 -25.14
C MET A 103 -33.74 26.88 -25.96
N SER A 104 -33.22 27.03 -27.19
CA SER A 104 -33.65 28.09 -28.09
C SER A 104 -35.13 27.95 -28.48
N GLU A 105 -35.59 26.72 -28.72
CA GLU A 105 -37.00 26.41 -29.04
C GLU A 105 -37.94 26.69 -27.85
N SER A 106 -37.56 26.27 -26.64
CA SER A 106 -38.30 26.60 -25.41
C SER A 106 -38.43 28.12 -25.22
N THR A 107 -37.33 28.86 -25.44
CA THR A 107 -37.31 30.33 -25.34
C THR A 107 -38.23 30.98 -26.38
N ARG A 108 -38.20 30.49 -27.64
CA ARG A 108 -39.08 30.98 -28.69
C ARG A 108 -40.55 30.75 -28.35
N ARG A 109 -40.90 29.54 -27.90
CA ARG A 109 -42.27 29.18 -27.53
C ARG A 109 -42.79 29.94 -26.32
N ALA A 110 -41.92 30.21 -25.33
CA ALA A 110 -42.26 31.08 -24.22
C ALA A 110 -42.59 32.51 -24.68
N ALA A 111 -41.83 33.05 -25.65
CA ALA A 111 -42.10 34.37 -26.24
C ALA A 111 -43.39 34.40 -27.07
N GLU A 112 -43.74 33.30 -27.73
CA GLU A 112 -44.97 33.11 -28.51
C GLU A 112 -46.21 32.79 -27.65
N SER A 113 -46.08 32.82 -26.32
CA SER A 113 -47.15 32.48 -25.36
C SER A 113 -47.61 31.01 -25.40
N GLU A 114 -46.81 30.10 -25.97
CA GLU A 114 -47.02 28.64 -25.92
C GLU A 114 -46.45 28.03 -24.63
N LEU A 115 -46.90 28.51 -23.47
CA LEU A 115 -46.34 28.15 -22.15
C LEU A 115 -46.28 26.64 -21.87
N ALA A 116 -47.30 25.88 -22.24
CA ALA A 116 -47.35 24.44 -21.98
C ALA A 116 -46.21 23.68 -22.68
N ARG A 117 -45.97 23.97 -23.97
CA ARG A 117 -44.89 23.34 -24.73
C ARG A 117 -43.52 23.87 -24.33
N ALA A 118 -43.43 25.15 -23.97
CA ALA A 118 -42.19 25.71 -23.44
C ALA A 118 -41.75 24.98 -22.15
N LEU A 119 -42.70 24.65 -21.27
CA LEU A 119 -42.46 23.86 -20.06
C LEU A 119 -42.07 22.41 -20.36
N GLU A 120 -42.72 21.74 -21.31
CA GLU A 120 -42.33 20.39 -21.76
C GLU A 120 -40.88 20.36 -22.28
N HIS A 121 -40.50 21.35 -23.09
CA HIS A 121 -39.11 21.47 -23.56
C HIS A 121 -38.15 21.81 -22.42
N GLN A 122 -38.57 22.61 -21.44
CA GLN A 122 -37.73 22.95 -20.28
C GLN A 122 -37.48 21.75 -19.38
N GLU A 123 -38.48 20.89 -19.16
CA GLU A 123 -38.32 19.62 -18.44
C GLU A 123 -37.33 18.69 -19.16
N ALA A 124 -37.42 18.60 -20.49
CA ALA A 124 -36.48 17.84 -21.30
C ALA A 124 -35.04 18.40 -21.25
N VAL A 125 -34.88 19.73 -21.23
CA VAL A 125 -33.58 20.41 -21.07
C VAL A 125 -32.99 20.08 -19.70
N VAL A 126 -33.76 20.17 -18.61
CA VAL A 126 -33.30 19.86 -17.26
C VAL A 126 -32.84 18.40 -17.16
N SER A 127 -33.64 17.47 -17.69
CA SER A 127 -33.30 16.04 -17.71
C SER A 127 -31.97 15.76 -18.44
N ARG A 128 -31.74 16.41 -19.60
CA ARG A 128 -30.48 16.27 -20.36
C ARG A 128 -29.29 16.92 -19.67
N LEU A 129 -29.49 18.06 -19.00
CA LEU A 129 -28.44 18.70 -18.19
C LEU A 129 -28.05 17.84 -16.99
N ASP A 130 -29.02 17.18 -16.35
CA ASP A 130 -28.75 16.23 -15.26
C ASP A 130 -27.97 15.01 -15.76
N ALA A 131 -28.31 14.48 -16.95
CA ALA A 131 -27.55 13.38 -17.57
C ALA A 131 -26.10 13.79 -17.90
N LEU A 132 -25.91 15.01 -18.42
CA LEU A 132 -24.57 15.57 -18.68
C LEU A 132 -23.79 15.77 -17.38
N LEU A 133 -24.42 16.28 -16.32
CA LEU A 133 -23.78 16.48 -15.02
C LEU A 133 -23.38 15.15 -14.39
N ALA A 134 -24.25 14.14 -14.41
CA ALA A 134 -23.96 12.80 -13.90
C ALA A 134 -22.75 12.18 -14.61
N LEU A 135 -22.70 12.31 -15.94
CA LEU A 135 -21.58 11.85 -16.74
C LEU A 135 -20.28 12.60 -16.43
N LEU A 136 -20.31 13.94 -16.35
CA LEU A 136 -19.12 14.76 -16.12
C LEU A 136 -18.55 14.65 -14.70
N LEU A 137 -19.39 14.29 -13.73
CA LEU A 137 -18.95 14.04 -12.35
C LEU A 137 -18.31 12.65 -12.18
N ASP A 138 -18.14 11.88 -13.26
CA ASP A 138 -17.75 10.45 -13.22
C ASP A 138 -18.54 9.68 -12.15
N ARG A 139 -19.81 10.05 -11.97
CA ARG A 139 -20.73 9.15 -11.29
C ARG A 139 -20.95 8.02 -12.25
N ALA A 140 -20.03 7.04 -12.20
CA ALA A 140 -20.31 5.74 -12.73
C ALA A 140 -21.67 5.36 -12.14
N SER A 141 -22.67 5.23 -13.00
CA SER A 141 -24.00 4.83 -12.54
C SER A 141 -23.83 3.59 -11.69
N LEU A 142 -24.53 3.53 -10.56
CA LEU A 142 -24.44 2.43 -9.61
C LEU A 142 -24.42 1.06 -10.32
N ASP A 143 -25.28 0.91 -11.33
CA ASP A 143 -25.38 -0.27 -12.21
C ASP A 143 -24.06 -0.65 -12.91
N LYS A 144 -23.26 0.32 -13.37
CA LYS A 144 -21.95 0.08 -14.00
C LYS A 144 -20.91 -0.37 -12.98
N LEU A 145 -20.95 0.18 -11.75
CA LEU A 145 -20.05 -0.24 -10.68
C LEU A 145 -20.40 -1.65 -10.19
N GLU A 146 -21.70 -1.95 -10.08
CA GLU A 146 -22.20 -3.29 -9.79
C GLU A 146 -21.80 -4.30 -10.86
N GLN A 147 -21.96 -3.95 -12.14
CA GLN A 147 -21.54 -4.81 -13.24
C GLN A 147 -20.03 -5.06 -13.20
N ARG A 148 -19.21 -4.03 -12.97
CA ARG A 148 -17.75 -4.18 -12.88
C ARG A 148 -17.31 -5.03 -11.69
N ALA A 149 -17.94 -4.85 -10.54
CA ALA A 149 -17.68 -5.70 -9.37
C ALA A 149 -18.06 -7.17 -9.66
N ALA A 150 -19.20 -7.40 -10.30
CA ALA A 150 -19.63 -8.75 -10.70
C ALA A 150 -18.70 -9.39 -11.73
N ASP A 151 -18.23 -8.62 -12.72
CA ASP A 151 -17.26 -9.08 -13.72
C ASP A 151 -15.92 -9.44 -13.05
N ALA A 152 -15.42 -8.61 -12.12
CA ALA A 152 -14.22 -8.90 -11.36
C ALA A 152 -14.38 -10.15 -10.48
N ALA A 153 -15.51 -10.30 -9.79
CA ALA A 153 -15.83 -11.50 -9.00
C ALA A 153 -15.93 -12.77 -9.87
N ALA A 154 -16.40 -12.66 -11.12
CA ALA A 154 -16.39 -13.76 -12.07
C ALA A 154 -14.95 -14.13 -12.49
N LEU A 155 -14.12 -13.14 -12.84
CA LEU A 155 -12.71 -13.36 -13.17
C LEU A 155 -11.91 -13.98 -12.02
N ALA A 156 -12.15 -13.55 -10.77
CA ALA A 156 -11.49 -14.11 -9.60
C ALA A 156 -11.84 -15.61 -9.39
N ARG A 157 -13.08 -16.01 -9.70
CA ARG A 157 -13.52 -17.42 -9.67
C ARG A 157 -12.92 -18.25 -10.80
N ASP A 158 -12.82 -17.67 -12.00
CA ASP A 158 -12.16 -18.30 -13.15
C ASP A 158 -10.67 -18.56 -12.82
N LEU A 159 -9.96 -17.57 -12.27
CA LEU A 159 -8.56 -17.70 -11.82
C LEU A 159 -8.38 -18.75 -10.72
N GLU A 160 -9.30 -18.80 -9.75
CA GLU A 160 -9.27 -19.81 -8.70
C GLU A 160 -9.47 -21.23 -9.25
N THR A 161 -10.34 -21.39 -10.25
CA THR A 161 -10.54 -22.67 -10.93
C THR A 161 -9.27 -23.10 -11.66
N LEU A 162 -8.67 -22.22 -12.46
CA LEU A 162 -7.42 -22.50 -13.16
C LEU A 162 -6.27 -22.79 -12.19
N SER A 163 -6.18 -22.07 -11.07
CA SER A 163 -5.15 -22.30 -10.05
C SER A 163 -5.30 -23.69 -9.41
N ASN A 164 -6.53 -24.16 -9.21
CA ASN A 164 -6.79 -25.50 -8.67
C ASN A 164 -6.46 -26.60 -9.69
N GLU A 165 -6.85 -26.42 -10.96
CA GLU A 165 -6.48 -27.33 -12.06
C GLU A 165 -4.95 -27.40 -12.22
N GLN A 166 -4.26 -26.25 -12.16
CA GLN A 166 -2.80 -26.16 -12.23
C GLN A 166 -2.11 -26.90 -11.09
N ARG A 167 -2.66 -26.80 -9.86
CA ARG A 167 -2.17 -27.53 -8.70
C ARG A 167 -2.30 -29.04 -8.88
N GLU A 168 -3.43 -29.51 -9.41
CA GLU A 168 -3.64 -30.93 -9.68
C GLU A 168 -2.64 -31.46 -10.71
N LEU A 169 -2.42 -30.75 -11.82
CA LEU A 169 -1.41 -31.13 -12.82
C LEU A 169 0.00 -31.15 -12.25
N ARG A 170 0.35 -30.19 -11.40
CA ARG A 170 1.63 -30.16 -10.66
C ARG A 170 1.81 -31.40 -9.79
N ASP A 171 0.78 -31.78 -9.03
CA ASP A 171 0.79 -32.98 -8.18
C ASP A 171 0.97 -34.25 -9.03
N GLN A 172 0.28 -34.36 -10.16
CA GLN A 172 0.41 -35.49 -11.07
C GLN A 172 1.78 -35.55 -11.76
N ALA A 173 2.33 -34.40 -12.18
CA ALA A 173 3.68 -34.31 -12.74
C ALA A 173 4.75 -34.71 -11.71
N GLN A 174 4.59 -34.30 -10.46
CA GLN A 174 5.48 -34.71 -9.37
C GLN A 174 5.40 -36.20 -9.08
N GLN A 175 4.20 -36.81 -9.11
CA GLN A 175 4.04 -38.26 -9.00
C GLN A 175 4.71 -38.99 -10.17
N ALA A 176 4.55 -38.50 -11.40
CA ALA A 176 5.23 -39.06 -12.57
C ALA A 176 6.76 -38.97 -12.45
N ALA A 177 7.28 -37.87 -11.90
CA ALA A 177 8.71 -37.71 -11.63
C ALA A 177 9.21 -38.73 -10.58
N GLN A 178 8.48 -38.91 -9.49
CA GLN A 178 8.79 -39.92 -8.49
C GLN A 178 8.82 -41.33 -9.10
N GLN A 179 7.82 -41.68 -9.91
CA GLN A 179 7.78 -42.98 -10.60
C GLN A 179 8.96 -43.17 -11.56
N ALA A 180 9.41 -42.11 -12.22
CA ALA A 180 10.55 -42.14 -13.14
C ALA A 180 11.91 -42.30 -12.45
N LEU A 181 12.05 -41.97 -11.15
CA LEU A 181 13.28 -42.25 -10.38
C LEU A 181 13.53 -43.76 -10.18
N GLY A 182 12.47 -44.57 -10.18
CA GLY A 182 12.52 -45.97 -9.73
C GLY A 182 12.71 -46.10 -8.21
N PRO A 183 12.63 -47.33 -7.65
CA PRO A 183 12.62 -47.55 -6.21
C PRO A 183 13.92 -47.11 -5.52
N GLN A 184 15.08 -47.43 -6.09
CA GLN A 184 16.38 -47.03 -5.53
C GLN A 184 16.58 -45.51 -5.55
N GLY A 185 16.12 -44.84 -6.61
CA GLY A 185 16.16 -43.39 -6.69
C GLY A 185 15.22 -42.75 -5.65
N GLN A 186 14.03 -43.30 -5.46
CA GLN A 186 13.08 -42.83 -4.45
C GLN A 186 13.63 -42.98 -3.03
N GLU A 187 14.25 -44.11 -2.72
CA GLU A 187 14.92 -44.35 -1.43
C GLU A 187 16.03 -43.32 -1.18
N LEU A 188 16.90 -43.12 -2.17
CA LEU A 188 17.97 -42.11 -2.07
C LEU A 188 17.41 -40.69 -1.93
N ALA A 189 16.38 -40.32 -2.70
CA ALA A 189 15.76 -39.01 -2.60
C ALA A 189 15.13 -38.77 -1.21
N ALA A 190 14.50 -39.79 -0.64
CA ALA A 190 13.95 -39.75 0.72
C ALA A 190 15.05 -39.64 1.78
N GLU A 191 16.17 -40.36 1.61
CA GLU A 191 17.34 -40.25 2.49
C GLU A 191 17.96 -38.84 2.45
N LEU A 192 18.11 -38.24 1.27
CA LEU A 192 18.60 -36.87 1.12
C LEU A 192 17.67 -35.85 1.78
N GLU A 193 16.36 -36.02 1.68
CA GLU A 193 15.38 -35.18 2.35
C GLU A 193 15.42 -35.33 3.88
N GLU A 194 15.58 -36.55 4.38
CA GLU A 194 15.79 -36.79 5.81
C GLU A 194 17.09 -36.13 6.30
N LEU A 195 18.20 -36.31 5.60
CA LEU A 195 19.48 -35.68 5.89
C LEU A 195 19.37 -34.15 5.93
N ALA A 196 18.70 -33.54 4.95
CA ALA A 196 18.51 -32.09 4.90
C ALA A 196 17.68 -31.59 6.09
N ARG A 197 16.61 -32.32 6.45
CA ARG A 197 15.78 -32.00 7.62
C ARG A 197 16.55 -32.15 8.93
N GLU A 198 17.34 -33.22 9.09
CA GLU A 198 18.20 -33.41 10.27
C GLU A 198 19.29 -32.33 10.36
N GLN A 199 19.90 -31.96 9.23
CA GLN A 199 20.91 -30.90 9.18
C GLN A 199 20.32 -29.53 9.58
N ARG A 200 19.11 -29.20 9.14
CA ARG A 200 18.39 -27.98 9.56
C ARG A 200 18.00 -28.02 11.03
N LYS A 201 17.55 -29.17 11.54
CA LYS A 201 17.27 -29.32 12.99
C LYS A 201 18.53 -29.13 13.83
N LEU A 202 19.69 -29.65 13.39
CA LEU A 202 20.97 -29.41 14.04
C LEU A 202 21.37 -27.94 14.00
N LEU A 203 21.17 -27.27 12.86
CA LEU A 203 21.37 -25.84 12.70
C LEU A 203 20.52 -25.02 13.67
N GLU A 204 19.21 -25.29 13.73
CA GLU A 204 18.28 -24.62 14.64
C GLU A 204 18.67 -24.84 16.10
N ALA A 205 19.00 -26.08 16.49
CA ALA A 205 19.46 -26.41 17.84
C ALA A 205 20.80 -25.74 18.18
N GLY A 206 21.72 -25.68 17.22
CA GLY A 206 23.01 -24.98 17.35
C GLY A 206 22.82 -23.49 17.55
N LEU A 207 21.99 -22.84 16.73
CA LEU A 207 21.67 -21.41 16.84
C LEU A 207 20.90 -21.08 18.12
N ALA A 208 19.90 -21.88 18.49
CA ALA A 208 19.13 -21.68 19.72
C ALA A 208 20.05 -21.71 20.94
N ARG A 209 20.99 -22.67 20.97
CA ARG A 209 22.00 -22.76 22.01
C ARG A 209 22.96 -21.58 21.98
N ALA A 210 23.48 -21.21 20.81
CA ALA A 210 24.43 -20.12 20.65
C ALA A 210 23.84 -18.75 21.05
N ARG A 211 22.51 -18.59 20.92
CA ARG A 211 21.77 -17.45 21.47
C ARG A 211 21.63 -17.55 22.98
N ALA A 212 21.25 -18.72 23.51
CA ALA A 212 21.06 -18.92 24.94
C ALA A 212 22.35 -18.71 25.75
N ASP A 213 23.50 -19.06 25.18
CA ASP A 213 24.81 -18.94 25.82
C ASP A 213 25.59 -17.67 25.40
N GLY A 214 24.98 -16.84 24.55
CA GLY A 214 25.54 -15.59 24.04
C GLY A 214 26.78 -15.74 23.15
N SER A 215 27.18 -16.95 22.74
CA SER A 215 28.31 -17.15 21.82
C SER A 215 28.05 -16.50 20.45
N LEU A 216 26.81 -16.59 19.93
CA LEU A 216 26.45 -16.00 18.64
C LEU A 216 26.62 -14.48 18.62
N GLU A 217 26.13 -13.79 19.66
CA GLU A 217 26.28 -12.33 19.79
C GLU A 217 27.75 -11.92 19.90
N ARG A 218 28.55 -12.68 20.65
CA ARG A 218 29.99 -12.43 20.81
C ARG A 218 30.75 -12.57 19.49
N GLU A 219 30.48 -13.64 18.74
CA GLU A 219 31.10 -13.86 17.42
C GLU A 219 30.73 -12.76 16.43
N GLN A 220 29.46 -12.34 16.40
CA GLN A 220 29.00 -11.23 15.55
C GLN A 220 29.68 -9.91 15.89
N LEU A 221 29.78 -9.58 17.19
CA LEU A 221 30.51 -8.39 17.65
C LEU A 221 31.99 -8.44 17.27
N GLN A 222 32.64 -9.60 17.43
CA GLN A 222 34.04 -9.79 17.07
C GLN A 222 34.28 -9.69 15.57
N ALA A 223 33.42 -10.29 14.74
CA ALA A 223 33.52 -10.21 13.29
C ALA A 223 33.34 -8.76 12.79
N ALA A 224 32.34 -8.06 13.32
CA ALA A 224 32.09 -6.66 12.98
C ALA A 224 33.24 -5.74 13.40
N LEU A 225 33.84 -5.99 14.57
CA LEU A 225 35.03 -5.28 15.03
C LEU A 225 36.24 -5.53 14.13
N GLN A 226 36.50 -6.78 13.74
CA GLN A 226 37.61 -7.11 12.84
C GLN A 226 37.45 -6.45 11.47
N ALA A 227 36.23 -6.40 10.95
CA ALA A 227 35.93 -5.69 9.71
C ALA A 227 36.22 -4.19 9.84
N LEU A 228 35.81 -3.59 10.96
CA LEU A 228 36.07 -2.18 11.26
C LEU A 228 37.57 -1.89 11.43
N GLN A 229 38.33 -2.78 12.09
CA GLN A 229 39.78 -2.68 12.23
C GLN A 229 40.50 -2.69 10.88
N ARG A 230 40.13 -3.61 9.98
CA ARG A 230 40.73 -3.68 8.64
C ARG A 230 40.43 -2.44 7.81
N ALA A 231 39.21 -1.93 7.90
CA ALA A 231 38.81 -0.69 7.22
C ALA A 231 39.58 0.52 7.76
N GLN A 232 39.72 0.64 9.09
CA GLN A 232 40.47 1.72 9.72
C GLN A 232 41.96 1.65 9.42
N ALA A 233 42.57 0.45 9.45
CA ALA A 233 43.98 0.26 9.11
C ALA A 233 44.26 0.67 7.65
N THR A 234 43.32 0.37 6.74
CA THR A 234 43.40 0.79 5.34
C THR A 234 43.37 2.32 5.23
N ASP A 235 42.40 2.98 5.88
CA ASP A 235 42.29 4.43 5.88
C ASP A 235 43.53 5.10 6.50
N HIS A 236 44.03 4.58 7.61
CA HIS A 236 45.23 5.06 8.27
C HIS A 236 46.47 4.92 7.37
N GLN A 237 46.64 3.79 6.67
CA GLN A 237 47.72 3.60 5.72
C GLN A 237 47.64 4.58 4.55
N VAL A 238 46.44 4.83 4.01
CA VAL A 238 46.24 5.83 2.96
C VAL A 238 46.58 7.23 3.48
N LEU A 239 46.18 7.58 4.70
CA LEU A 239 46.50 8.86 5.33
C LEU A 239 48.00 9.04 5.56
N GLN A 240 48.72 8.01 6.03
CA GLN A 240 50.17 8.05 6.20
C GLN A 240 50.91 8.25 4.87
N SER A 241 50.38 7.66 3.79
CA SER A 241 50.98 7.80 2.46
C SER A 241 50.75 9.18 1.83
N ARG A 242 49.86 10.00 2.41
CA ARG A 242 49.51 11.32 1.89
C ARG A 242 50.45 12.39 2.43
N ASP A 243 51.26 12.95 1.53
CA ASP A 243 52.09 14.11 1.83
C ASP A 243 51.41 15.40 1.30
N PRO A 244 50.91 16.30 2.18
CA PRO A 244 50.29 17.55 1.75
C PRO A 244 51.28 18.51 1.08
N ALA A 245 52.57 18.45 1.44
CA ALA A 245 53.60 19.25 0.78
C ALA A 245 53.77 18.79 -0.67
N ARG A 246 53.74 17.48 -0.91
CA ARG A 246 53.80 16.92 -2.28
C ARG A 246 52.57 17.23 -3.12
N ALA A 247 51.39 17.25 -2.51
CA ALA A 247 50.19 17.72 -3.22
C ALA A 247 50.32 19.20 -3.63
N ALA A 248 50.87 20.05 -2.76
CA ALA A 248 51.15 21.45 -3.08
C ALA A 248 52.25 21.59 -4.16
N GLU A 249 53.30 20.75 -4.13
CA GLU A 249 54.32 20.69 -5.19
C GLU A 249 53.73 20.27 -6.53
N LEU A 250 52.79 19.32 -6.54
CA LEU A 250 52.09 18.89 -7.76
C LEU A 250 51.25 20.03 -8.34
N ASP A 251 50.50 20.75 -7.50
CA ASP A 251 49.72 21.91 -7.92
C ASP A 251 50.61 23.06 -8.42
N ALA A 252 51.75 23.30 -7.76
CA ALA A 252 52.75 24.27 -8.18
C ALA A 252 53.38 23.88 -9.52
N ALA A 253 53.76 22.61 -9.69
CA ALA A 253 54.30 22.07 -10.95
C ALA A 253 53.28 22.19 -12.09
N LEU A 254 51.98 21.93 -11.82
CA LEU A 254 50.90 22.16 -12.77
C LEU A 254 50.74 23.63 -13.15
N ALA A 255 50.87 24.56 -12.20
CA ALA A 255 50.80 26.00 -12.45
C ALA A 255 51.99 26.47 -13.28
N GLU A 256 53.20 26.04 -12.93
CA GLU A 256 54.43 26.35 -13.68
C GLU A 256 54.36 25.80 -15.10
N LEU A 257 53.93 24.54 -15.28
CA LEU A 257 53.78 23.91 -16.59
C LEU A 257 52.75 24.60 -17.49
N ARG A 258 51.73 25.27 -16.93
CA ARG A 258 50.79 26.09 -17.73
C ARG A 258 51.45 27.35 -18.28
N THR A 259 52.43 27.89 -17.57
CA THR A 259 53.16 29.11 -17.96
C THR A 259 54.42 28.83 -18.77
N ALA A 260 55.01 27.64 -18.64
CA ALA A 260 56.18 27.22 -19.39
C ALA A 260 55.80 27.02 -20.87
N GLY A 261 56.33 27.89 -21.74
CA GLY A 261 56.29 27.72 -23.19
C GLY A 261 57.47 26.88 -23.73
N ASP A 262 58.44 26.52 -22.87
CA ASP A 262 59.65 25.79 -23.25
C ASP A 262 59.65 24.37 -22.65
N PRO A 263 59.72 23.30 -23.48
CA PRO A 263 59.73 21.91 -23.02
C PRO A 263 60.96 21.55 -22.17
N ALA A 264 62.09 22.26 -22.32
CA ALA A 264 63.29 21.98 -21.52
C ALA A 264 63.08 22.36 -20.04
N GLN A 265 62.43 23.49 -19.79
CA GLN A 265 62.09 23.93 -18.43
C GLN A 265 61.04 23.02 -17.80
N ALA A 266 60.04 22.60 -18.57
CA ALA A 266 59.03 21.62 -18.14
C ALA A 266 59.66 20.29 -17.71
N ARG A 267 60.61 19.78 -18.50
CA ARG A 267 61.35 18.55 -18.18
C ARG A 267 62.13 18.68 -16.88
N GLN A 268 62.89 19.76 -16.71
CA GLN A 268 63.67 19.99 -15.48
C GLN A 268 62.77 20.03 -14.23
N ARG A 269 61.59 20.63 -14.34
CA ARG A 269 60.61 20.69 -13.24
C ARG A 269 59.97 19.33 -12.94
N LEU A 270 59.63 18.57 -13.97
CA LEU A 270 59.11 17.21 -13.81
C LEU A 270 60.16 16.25 -13.23
N GLU A 271 61.42 16.39 -13.62
CA GLU A 271 62.54 15.66 -13.02
C GLU A 271 62.69 16.03 -11.53
N ALA A 272 62.62 17.31 -11.18
CA ALA A 272 62.62 17.75 -9.79
C ALA A 272 61.43 17.21 -8.99
N LEU A 273 60.22 17.17 -9.58
CA LEU A 273 59.03 16.61 -8.95
C LEU A 273 59.15 15.10 -8.75
N ARG A 274 59.67 14.38 -9.74
CA ARG A 274 59.94 12.93 -9.67
C ARG A 274 60.95 12.61 -8.57
N ASP A 275 62.04 13.38 -8.51
CA ASP A 275 63.17 13.12 -7.62
C ASP A 275 62.94 13.62 -6.19
N GLY A 276 61.80 14.28 -5.93
CA GLY A 276 61.34 14.57 -4.56
C GLY A 276 61.52 16.01 -4.09
N GLY A 277 61.83 16.96 -4.97
CA GLY A 277 61.93 18.39 -4.62
C GLY A 277 62.91 18.71 -3.49
N ALA A 278 63.83 17.79 -3.15
CA ALA A 278 64.67 17.93 -1.98
C ALA A 278 65.70 19.03 -2.19
N SER A 279 65.55 20.13 -1.44
CA SER A 279 66.66 21.01 -1.14
C SER A 279 67.79 20.15 -0.54
N PRO A 280 69.04 20.24 -1.05
CA PRO A 280 70.12 19.30 -0.70
C PRO A 280 70.54 19.29 0.78
N ASP A 281 69.99 20.15 1.64
CA ASP A 281 70.35 20.29 3.06
C ASP A 281 69.34 19.68 4.06
N ALA A 282 68.25 19.04 3.62
CA ALA A 282 67.28 18.43 4.54
C ALA A 282 67.59 16.92 4.79
N PRO A 283 67.78 16.48 6.05
CA PRO A 283 68.02 15.06 6.36
C PRO A 283 66.77 14.22 6.06
N GLN A 284 66.84 13.36 5.05
CA GLN A 284 65.78 12.41 4.71
C GLN A 284 65.84 11.14 5.59
N PRO A 285 64.70 10.62 6.07
CA PRO A 285 64.66 9.30 6.68
C PRO A 285 64.92 8.21 5.62
N PRO A 286 65.73 7.17 5.93
CA PRO A 286 66.29 6.24 4.95
C PRO A 286 65.29 5.28 4.25
N ASP A 287 64.00 5.28 4.60
CA ASP A 287 63.01 4.32 4.07
C ASP A 287 61.93 4.93 3.13
N ALA A 288 61.97 6.24 2.82
CA ALA A 288 60.89 6.92 2.09
C ALA A 288 60.88 6.69 0.55
N ARG A 289 61.85 5.97 -0.02
CA ARG A 289 61.90 5.67 -1.47
C ARG A 289 61.09 4.41 -1.80
N SER A 290 59.81 4.36 -1.43
CA SER A 290 58.94 3.26 -1.84
C SER A 290 58.49 3.46 -3.30
N ALA A 291 58.49 2.39 -4.09
CA ALA A 291 58.09 2.34 -5.50
C ALA A 291 56.58 2.61 -5.76
N GLY A 292 55.93 3.35 -4.86
CA GLY A 292 54.49 3.56 -4.80
C GLY A 292 54.02 5.00 -4.95
N ASP A 293 54.90 6.01 -4.93
CA ASP A 293 54.48 7.44 -4.96
C ASP A 293 53.71 7.74 -6.27
N PRO A 294 52.39 8.00 -6.20
CA PRO A 294 51.59 8.27 -7.39
C PRO A 294 52.00 9.58 -8.08
N ILE A 295 52.57 10.53 -7.34
CA ILE A 295 53.06 11.81 -7.87
C ILE A 295 54.35 11.59 -8.65
N ALA A 296 55.28 10.79 -8.12
CA ALA A 296 56.49 10.41 -8.84
C ALA A 296 56.19 9.62 -10.12
N LYS A 297 55.22 8.69 -10.07
CA LYS A 297 54.75 7.95 -11.26
C LYS A 297 54.07 8.86 -12.28
N ALA A 298 53.30 9.84 -11.82
CA ALA A 298 52.69 10.83 -12.71
C ALA A 298 53.74 11.73 -13.37
N ALA A 299 54.76 12.14 -12.61
CA ALA A 299 55.90 12.89 -13.13
C ALA A 299 56.71 12.06 -14.14
N GLU A 300 56.91 10.77 -13.90
CA GLU A 300 57.57 9.85 -14.84
C GLU A 300 56.77 9.68 -16.14
N ARG A 301 55.45 9.49 -16.06
CA ARG A 301 54.57 9.46 -17.24
C ARG A 301 54.60 10.78 -18.01
N ALA A 302 54.64 11.91 -17.31
CA ALA A 302 54.74 13.23 -17.92
C ALA A 302 56.10 13.44 -18.62
N LEU A 303 57.20 12.95 -18.02
CA LEU A 303 58.54 12.96 -18.65
C LEU A 303 58.59 12.07 -19.89
N GLN A 304 57.97 10.89 -19.82
CA GLN A 304 57.87 9.98 -20.95
C GLN A 304 57.06 10.60 -22.09
N ALA A 305 55.93 11.22 -21.79
CA ALA A 305 55.11 11.94 -22.77
C ALA A 305 55.89 13.09 -23.45
N LEU A 306 56.74 13.81 -22.71
CA LEU A 306 57.63 14.83 -23.29
C LEU A 306 58.72 14.24 -24.19
N ALA A 307 59.20 13.02 -23.90
CA ALA A 307 60.25 12.38 -24.67
C ALA A 307 59.74 11.73 -25.97
N GLU A 308 58.51 11.20 -25.96
CA GLU A 308 57.93 10.45 -27.08
C GLU A 308 57.32 11.35 -28.17
N ASN A 309 56.88 12.57 -27.82
CA ASN A 309 56.25 13.49 -28.77
C ASN A 309 57.30 14.36 -29.49
N GLN A 310 57.32 14.29 -30.83
CA GLN A 310 58.20 15.13 -31.67
C GLN A 310 57.73 16.59 -31.72
N ASP A 311 56.45 16.84 -31.45
CA ASP A 311 55.87 18.17 -31.28
C ASP A 311 55.91 18.55 -29.79
N ALA A 312 56.59 19.65 -29.48
CA ALA A 312 56.79 20.15 -28.13
C ALA A 312 55.47 20.55 -27.46
N GLU A 313 54.50 21.09 -28.21
CA GLU A 313 53.21 21.51 -27.65
C GLU A 313 52.37 20.30 -27.24
N ALA A 314 52.33 19.26 -28.09
CA ALA A 314 51.63 18.01 -27.80
C ALA A 314 52.22 17.26 -26.61
N GLY A 315 53.56 17.22 -26.48
CA GLY A 315 54.24 16.62 -25.33
C GLY A 315 53.94 17.34 -24.01
N LEU A 316 53.88 18.67 -24.03
CA LEU A 316 53.53 19.49 -22.88
C LEU A 316 52.06 19.31 -22.47
N GLU A 317 51.15 19.17 -23.43
CA GLU A 317 49.73 18.91 -23.15
C GLU A 317 49.53 17.55 -22.49
N ALA A 318 50.13 16.48 -23.04
CA ALA A 318 50.07 15.14 -22.46
C ALA A 318 50.68 15.09 -21.04
N ALA A 319 51.79 15.80 -20.80
CA ALA A 319 52.39 15.95 -19.49
C ALA A 319 51.46 16.66 -18.49
N ARG A 320 50.78 17.73 -18.91
CA ARG A 320 49.78 18.44 -18.10
C ARG A 320 48.60 17.54 -17.75
N ASP A 321 48.13 16.71 -18.70
CA ASP A 321 47.02 15.80 -18.46
C ASP A 321 47.37 14.68 -17.48
N ALA A 322 48.58 14.11 -17.57
CA ALA A 322 49.05 13.12 -16.62
C ALA A 322 49.10 13.67 -15.18
N LEU A 323 49.60 14.90 -14.99
CA LEU A 323 49.62 15.55 -13.68
C LEU A 323 48.22 16.00 -13.21
N ARG A 324 47.34 16.49 -14.11
CA ARG A 324 45.94 16.82 -13.77
C ARG A 324 45.19 15.58 -13.27
N ALA A 325 45.41 14.43 -13.90
CA ALA A 325 44.82 13.17 -13.47
C ALA A 325 45.26 12.83 -12.04
N ALA A 326 46.56 12.89 -11.74
CA ALA A 326 47.10 12.66 -10.40
C ALA A 326 46.58 13.67 -9.36
N ALA A 327 46.49 14.96 -9.71
CA ALA A 327 45.93 15.99 -8.84
C ALA A 327 44.44 15.76 -8.56
N SER A 328 43.67 15.34 -9.58
CA SER A 328 42.25 15.01 -9.43
C SER A 328 42.02 13.78 -8.56
N GLU A 329 42.92 12.79 -8.63
CA GLU A 329 42.90 11.60 -7.78
C GLU A 329 43.17 11.99 -6.32
N GLN A 330 44.22 12.78 -6.06
CA GLN A 330 44.52 13.33 -4.74
C GLN A 330 43.36 14.17 -4.17
N ALA A 331 42.72 15.00 -5.00
CA ALA A 331 41.56 15.80 -4.61
C ALA A 331 40.33 14.94 -4.27
N ARG A 332 40.16 13.76 -4.89
CA ARG A 332 39.06 12.82 -4.62
C ARG A 332 39.29 11.99 -3.35
N LEU A 333 40.54 11.71 -2.99
CA LEU A 333 40.86 10.90 -1.81
C LEU A 333 40.36 11.54 -0.51
N VAL A 334 40.45 12.86 -0.36
CA VAL A 334 40.02 13.57 0.86
C VAL A 334 38.53 13.40 1.19
N PRO A 335 37.59 13.71 0.27
CA PRO A 335 36.18 13.50 0.54
C PRO A 335 35.83 12.01 0.72
N MET A 336 36.53 11.10 0.02
CA MET A 336 36.33 9.65 0.20
C MET A 336 36.77 9.17 1.59
N LEU A 337 37.98 9.53 2.03
CA LEU A 337 38.48 9.21 3.37
C LEU A 337 37.61 9.81 4.45
N ARG A 338 37.19 11.08 4.30
CA ARG A 338 36.27 11.71 5.25
C ARG A 338 34.92 10.98 5.33
N ALA A 339 34.36 10.57 4.18
CA ALA A 339 33.13 9.80 4.14
C ALA A 339 33.31 8.42 4.79
N SER A 340 34.44 7.75 4.53
CA SER A 340 34.84 6.50 5.16
C SER A 340 34.94 6.63 6.68
N GLN A 341 35.71 7.60 7.18
CA GLN A 341 35.84 7.89 8.62
C GLN A 341 34.49 8.17 9.29
N THR A 342 33.61 8.93 8.63
CA THR A 342 32.25 9.19 9.15
C THR A 342 31.38 7.93 9.18
N ALA A 343 31.51 7.05 8.19
CA ALA A 343 30.82 5.77 8.17
C ALA A 343 31.35 4.82 9.25
N GLN A 344 32.67 4.71 9.38
CA GLN A 344 33.34 3.91 10.40
C GLN A 344 33.01 4.39 11.82
N ALA A 345 32.95 5.70 12.06
CA ALA A 345 32.54 6.26 13.36
C ALA A 345 31.11 5.87 13.74
N ARG A 346 30.18 5.88 12.77
CA ARG A 346 28.80 5.42 12.99
C ARG A 346 28.75 3.93 13.30
N SER A 347 29.49 3.11 12.56
CA SER A 347 29.62 1.68 12.84
C SER A 347 30.20 1.41 14.23
N ALA A 348 31.26 2.13 14.62
CA ALA A 348 31.88 2.04 15.93
C ALA A 348 30.88 2.36 17.06
N ARG A 349 30.05 3.41 16.92
CA ARG A 349 28.99 3.75 17.90
C ARG A 349 27.91 2.69 17.98
N ALA A 350 27.45 2.17 16.84
CA ALA A 350 26.46 1.10 16.82
C ALA A 350 27.00 -0.14 17.55
N LEU A 351 28.26 -0.52 17.28
CA LEU A 351 28.94 -1.59 18.01
C LEU A 351 29.12 -1.28 19.49
N ALA A 352 29.41 -0.03 19.88
CA ALA A 352 29.53 0.35 21.28
C ALA A 352 28.19 0.17 22.02
N GLN A 353 27.08 0.58 21.41
CA GLN A 353 25.74 0.41 21.98
C GLN A 353 25.35 -1.07 22.08
N GLN A 354 25.65 -1.85 21.04
CA GLN A 354 25.39 -3.29 21.02
C GLN A 354 26.25 -4.03 22.06
N ALA A 355 27.53 -3.67 22.19
CA ALA A 355 28.38 -4.20 23.23
C ALA A 355 27.81 -3.86 24.61
N ALA A 356 27.42 -2.60 24.86
CA ALA A 356 26.87 -2.15 26.14
C ALA A 356 25.57 -2.87 26.54
N SER A 357 24.73 -3.26 25.59
CA SER A 357 23.46 -3.97 25.85
C SER A 357 23.60 -5.49 25.87
N SER A 358 24.68 -6.07 25.32
CA SER A 358 24.82 -7.52 25.19
C SER A 358 25.00 -8.21 26.53
N ASN A 359 24.06 -9.09 26.87
CA ASN A 359 24.14 -9.90 28.08
C ASN A 359 25.17 -11.03 28.01
N ALA A 360 25.76 -11.25 26.83
CA ALA A 360 26.77 -12.26 26.59
C ALA A 360 28.15 -11.93 27.19
N LEU A 361 28.39 -10.65 27.52
CA LEU A 361 29.65 -10.18 28.09
C LEU A 361 29.50 -9.94 29.59
N GLU A 362 30.53 -10.30 30.37
CA GLU A 362 30.63 -9.88 31.78
C GLU A 362 30.56 -8.34 31.86
N GLN A 363 29.85 -7.82 32.86
CA GLN A 363 29.56 -6.39 32.97
C GLN A 363 30.81 -5.50 32.84
N ARG A 364 31.93 -5.87 33.48
CA ARG A 364 33.17 -5.08 33.41
C ARG A 364 33.78 -5.03 32.01
N GLU A 365 33.85 -6.16 31.32
CA GLU A 365 34.41 -6.21 29.97
C GLU A 365 33.47 -5.56 28.95
N ARG A 366 32.17 -5.67 29.19
CA ARG A 366 31.12 -5.01 28.42
C ARG A 366 31.28 -3.49 28.44
N GLU A 367 31.38 -2.92 29.64
CA GLU A 367 31.60 -1.48 29.85
C GLU A 367 32.93 -1.03 29.22
N ARG A 368 34.00 -1.82 29.37
CA ARG A 368 35.30 -1.53 28.78
C ARG A 368 35.27 -1.56 27.25
N ALA A 369 34.72 -2.60 26.64
CA ALA A 369 34.62 -2.72 25.19
C ALA A 369 33.75 -1.60 24.58
N ALA A 370 32.62 -1.29 25.22
CA ALA A 370 31.75 -0.18 24.79
C ALA A 370 32.46 1.18 24.90
N ALA A 371 33.21 1.41 25.98
CA ALA A 371 33.98 2.65 26.17
C ALA A 371 35.08 2.81 25.10
N GLU A 372 35.86 1.76 24.81
CA GLU A 372 36.91 1.80 23.79
C GLU A 372 36.34 1.99 22.37
N LEU A 373 35.20 1.37 22.05
CA LEU A 373 34.50 1.59 20.77
C LEU A 373 33.97 3.03 20.63
N ALA A 374 33.44 3.60 21.72
CA ALA A 374 32.99 5.00 21.73
C ALA A 374 34.16 5.98 21.57
N GLN A 375 35.32 5.68 22.17
CA GLN A 375 36.56 6.42 21.96
C GLN A 375 37.01 6.31 20.49
N ALA A 376 37.05 5.11 19.92
CA ALA A 376 37.41 4.90 18.52
C ALA A 376 36.53 5.74 17.58
N ALA A 377 35.21 5.76 17.81
CA ALA A 377 34.28 6.60 17.05
C ALA A 377 34.63 8.10 17.14
N THR A 378 34.99 8.57 18.33
CA THR A 378 35.38 9.97 18.55
C THR A 378 36.67 10.32 17.81
N HIS A 379 37.66 9.42 17.81
CA HIS A 379 38.91 9.60 17.07
C HIS A 379 38.68 9.59 15.54
N MET A 380 37.80 8.73 15.03
CA MET A 380 37.42 8.72 13.60
C MET A 380 36.74 10.02 13.17
N GLU A 381 35.87 10.60 14.01
CA GLU A 381 35.25 11.90 13.71
C GLU A 381 36.28 13.03 13.68
N ARG A 382 37.19 13.05 14.65
CA ARG A 382 38.31 14.01 14.65
C ARG A 382 39.19 13.85 13.42
N ALA A 383 39.45 12.61 12.97
CA ALA A 383 40.18 12.37 11.73
C ALA A 383 39.44 12.93 10.52
N GLY A 384 38.11 12.72 10.44
CA GLY A 384 37.26 13.29 9.40
C GLY A 384 37.17 14.81 9.41
N GLU A 385 37.19 15.44 10.59
CA GLU A 385 37.19 16.90 10.79
C GLU A 385 38.54 17.52 10.43
N ALA A 386 39.66 16.94 10.90
CA ALA A 386 40.99 17.37 10.51
C ALA A 386 41.20 17.31 8.98
N LEU A 387 40.69 16.25 8.33
CA LEU A 387 40.70 16.14 6.86
C LEU A 387 39.88 17.24 6.17
N ARG A 388 38.80 17.71 6.81
CA ARG A 388 37.99 18.82 6.31
C ARG A 388 38.73 20.15 6.44
N GLU A 389 39.49 20.33 7.50
CA GLU A 389 40.29 21.52 7.77
C GLU A 389 41.60 21.56 6.98
N GLY A 390 41.98 20.43 6.36
CA GLY A 390 43.21 20.29 5.60
C GLY A 390 44.43 19.93 6.45
N ASP A 391 44.25 19.62 7.73
CA ASP A 391 45.32 19.18 8.63
C ASP A 391 45.54 17.66 8.49
N ALA A 392 46.43 17.28 7.57
CA ALA A 392 46.76 15.89 7.31
C ALA A 392 47.46 15.22 8.52
N GLN A 393 48.27 15.96 9.29
CA GLN A 393 48.99 15.40 10.44
C GLN A 393 48.02 15.06 11.57
N ALA A 394 47.12 15.98 11.91
CA ALA A 394 46.07 15.72 12.89
C ALA A 394 45.13 14.59 12.44
N GLY A 395 44.81 14.54 11.14
CA GLY A 395 44.00 13.45 10.54
C GLY A 395 44.65 12.08 10.71
N THR A 396 45.94 11.95 10.39
CA THR A 396 46.70 10.69 10.54
C THR A 396 46.85 10.30 12.01
N GLN A 397 47.15 11.24 12.90
CA GLN A 397 47.26 10.95 14.34
C GLN A 397 45.92 10.47 14.91
N ALA A 398 44.82 11.14 14.60
CA ALA A 398 43.50 10.73 15.04
C ALA A 398 43.10 9.35 14.47
N ALA A 399 43.47 9.05 13.22
CA ALA A 399 43.26 7.72 12.63
C ALA A 399 44.05 6.62 13.34
N ALA A 400 45.30 6.89 13.75
CA ALA A 400 46.13 5.98 14.53
C ALA A 400 45.55 5.72 15.93
N GLU A 401 45.08 6.77 16.60
CA GLU A 401 44.43 6.67 17.91
C GLU A 401 43.13 5.84 17.85
N ALA A 402 42.36 6.00 16.77
CA ALA A 402 41.18 5.16 16.50
C ALA A 402 41.56 3.69 16.33
N GLU A 403 42.61 3.38 15.55
CA GLU A 403 43.09 2.00 15.37
C GLU A 403 43.52 1.36 16.70
N GLN A 404 44.25 2.11 17.54
CA GLN A 404 44.64 1.64 18.88
C GLN A 404 43.42 1.40 19.80
N ALA A 405 42.41 2.28 19.76
CA ALA A 405 41.17 2.10 20.51
C ALA A 405 40.40 0.85 20.05
N LEU A 406 40.32 0.60 18.74
CA LEU A 406 39.73 -0.63 18.20
C LEU A 406 40.53 -1.88 18.63
N ALA A 407 41.86 -1.80 18.69
CA ALA A 407 42.70 -2.91 19.18
C ALA A 407 42.43 -3.22 20.67
N ARG A 408 42.30 -2.19 21.51
CA ARG A 408 41.92 -2.36 22.93
C ARG A 408 40.51 -2.91 23.11
N ALA A 409 39.56 -2.46 22.29
CA ALA A 409 38.21 -3.04 22.26
C ALA A 409 38.25 -4.54 21.89
N ALA A 410 39.10 -4.93 20.95
CA ALA A 410 39.27 -6.33 20.56
C ALA A 410 39.89 -7.18 21.66
N GLU A 411 40.87 -6.64 22.37
CA GLU A 411 41.46 -7.30 23.53
C GLU A 411 40.43 -7.52 24.64
N ALA A 412 39.61 -6.50 24.96
CA ALA A 412 38.55 -6.59 25.96
C ALA A 412 37.50 -7.66 25.58
N MET A 413 37.07 -7.69 24.32
CA MET A 413 36.15 -8.73 23.83
C MET A 413 36.80 -10.13 23.84
N GLY A 414 38.08 -10.24 23.50
CA GLY A 414 38.82 -11.51 23.55
C GLY A 414 38.96 -12.05 24.98
N GLN A 415 39.24 -11.18 25.96
CA GLN A 415 39.27 -11.53 27.38
C GLN A 415 37.89 -11.98 27.88
N ALA A 416 36.82 -11.28 27.49
CA ALA A 416 35.45 -11.68 27.80
C ALA A 416 35.08 -13.04 27.19
N ALA A 417 35.50 -13.30 25.95
CA ALA A 417 35.28 -14.59 25.29
C ALA A 417 35.98 -15.74 26.03
N GLN A 418 37.24 -15.56 26.42
CA GLN A 418 38.00 -16.54 27.18
C GLN A 418 37.41 -16.83 28.56
N LYS A 419 36.99 -15.78 29.29
CA LYS A 419 36.33 -15.93 30.60
C LYS A 419 34.97 -16.62 30.47
N GLY A 420 34.16 -16.24 29.49
CA GLY A 420 32.89 -16.89 29.20
C GLY A 420 33.07 -18.36 28.82
N ALA A 421 34.07 -18.69 28.01
CA ALA A 421 34.42 -20.06 27.66
C ALA A 421 34.88 -20.87 28.88
N ALA A 422 35.67 -20.28 29.79
CA ALA A 422 36.10 -20.93 31.03
C ALA A 422 34.93 -21.18 32.01
N ALA A 423 34.01 -20.22 32.12
CA ALA A 423 32.78 -20.38 32.93
C ALA A 423 31.87 -21.46 32.35
N GLN A 424 31.78 -21.57 31.02
CA GLN A 424 31.01 -22.60 30.32
C GLN A 424 31.68 -23.98 30.38
N ALA A 425 33.02 -24.05 30.38
CA ALA A 425 33.76 -25.30 30.57
C ALA A 425 33.54 -25.92 31.95
N GLY A 426 33.21 -25.11 32.97
CA GLY A 426 32.77 -25.59 34.29
C GLY A 426 31.32 -26.11 34.33
N ALA A 427 30.52 -25.82 33.31
CA ALA A 427 29.15 -26.32 33.18
C ALA A 427 29.12 -27.58 32.30
N ASP A 428 29.32 -28.74 32.94
CA ASP A 428 29.30 -30.09 32.34
C ASP A 428 28.19 -30.33 31.30
N GLN A 429 27.05 -29.66 31.42
CA GLN A 429 25.92 -29.83 30.52
C GLN A 429 26.15 -29.22 29.12
N SER A 430 26.77 -28.03 29.04
CA SER A 430 27.01 -27.37 27.75
C SER A 430 28.08 -28.15 26.96
N SER A 431 29.21 -28.50 27.57
CA SER A 431 30.25 -29.26 26.88
C SER A 431 29.74 -30.61 26.34
N ARG A 432 28.91 -31.32 27.13
CA ARG A 432 28.26 -32.57 26.70
C ARG A 432 27.31 -32.34 25.52
N GLN A 433 26.51 -31.28 25.53
CA GLN A 433 25.64 -30.94 24.39
C GLN A 433 26.45 -30.59 23.13
N ALA A 434 27.62 -29.96 23.25
CA ALA A 434 28.47 -29.62 22.10
C ALA A 434 29.10 -30.87 21.51
N ALA A 435 29.62 -31.74 22.37
CA ALA A 435 30.12 -33.05 21.96
C ALA A 435 29.01 -33.89 21.29
N GLN A 436 27.78 -33.84 21.81
CA GLN A 436 26.63 -34.51 21.19
C GLN A 436 26.29 -33.93 19.81
N GLN A 437 26.26 -32.60 19.65
CA GLN A 437 26.03 -31.96 18.36
C GLN A 437 27.14 -32.28 17.34
N ALA A 438 28.41 -32.25 17.76
CA ALA A 438 29.53 -32.63 16.91
C ALA A 438 29.48 -34.11 16.50
N ALA A 439 29.09 -35.01 17.41
CA ALA A 439 28.88 -36.42 17.10
C ALA A 439 27.70 -36.65 16.14
N GLN A 440 26.60 -35.92 16.31
CA GLN A 440 25.47 -35.95 15.39
C GLN A 440 25.87 -35.43 14.00
N GLN A 441 26.66 -34.34 13.93
CA GLN A 441 27.19 -33.82 12.67
C GLN A 441 28.08 -34.84 11.96
N ALA A 442 28.96 -35.53 12.67
CA ALA A 442 29.80 -36.59 12.11
C ALA A 442 28.98 -37.79 11.61
N ALA A 443 27.88 -38.14 12.29
CA ALA A 443 26.97 -39.19 11.84
C ALA A 443 26.22 -38.79 10.55
N LEU A 444 25.76 -37.54 10.43
CA LEU A 444 25.17 -37.02 9.19
C LEU A 444 26.18 -37.03 8.05
N GLU A 445 27.44 -36.66 8.32
CA GLU A 445 28.50 -36.70 7.32
C GLU A 445 28.71 -38.12 6.76
N GLN A 446 28.73 -39.15 7.62
CA GLN A 446 28.87 -40.55 7.19
C GLN A 446 27.66 -41.01 6.36
N ARG A 447 26.44 -40.62 6.75
CA ARG A 447 25.22 -40.90 5.96
C ARG A 447 25.26 -40.20 4.60
N ALA A 448 25.67 -38.93 4.56
CA ALA A 448 25.84 -38.17 3.31
C ALA A 448 26.90 -38.80 2.39
N GLN A 449 28.01 -39.31 2.94
CA GLN A 449 29.02 -40.07 2.19
C GLN A 449 28.44 -41.36 1.59
N ALA A 450 27.62 -42.11 2.35
CA ALA A 450 26.95 -43.31 1.86
C ALA A 450 25.96 -42.98 0.73
N ALA A 451 25.15 -41.93 0.90
CA ALA A 451 24.24 -41.43 -0.12
C ALA A 451 25.00 -40.98 -1.39
N ALA A 452 26.15 -40.32 -1.25
CA ALA A 452 27.01 -39.95 -2.38
C ALA A 452 27.55 -41.17 -3.13
N ALA A 453 27.93 -42.24 -2.43
CA ALA A 453 28.35 -43.49 -3.05
C ALA A 453 27.21 -44.18 -3.79
N GLN A 454 26.00 -44.22 -3.21
CA GLN A 454 24.80 -44.74 -3.87
C GLN A 454 24.43 -43.93 -5.12
N ALA A 455 24.49 -42.60 -5.05
CA ALA A 455 24.22 -41.71 -6.19
C ALA A 455 25.19 -41.99 -7.37
N ARG A 456 26.48 -42.21 -7.08
CA ARG A 456 27.49 -42.57 -8.09
C ARG A 456 27.23 -43.94 -8.72
N GLN A 457 26.68 -44.90 -7.98
CA GLN A 457 26.31 -46.22 -8.51
C GLN A 457 25.02 -46.18 -9.32
N ALA A 458 24.07 -45.30 -8.95
CA ALA A 458 22.81 -45.11 -9.66
C ALA A 458 22.97 -44.33 -10.97
N GLN A 459 24.07 -43.58 -11.14
CA GLN A 459 24.42 -42.98 -12.42
C GLN A 459 24.72 -44.09 -13.44
N PRO A 460 23.94 -44.20 -14.53
CA PRO A 460 24.23 -45.18 -15.56
C PRO A 460 25.62 -44.89 -16.12
N SER A 461 26.50 -45.89 -16.14
CA SER A 461 27.86 -45.87 -16.71
C SER A 461 27.87 -45.66 -18.24
N GLY A 462 26.91 -44.91 -18.76
CA GLY A 462 26.77 -44.57 -20.16
C GLY A 462 28.06 -43.93 -20.64
N ASN A 463 28.76 -44.68 -21.49
CA ASN A 463 30.08 -44.40 -22.06
C ASN A 463 30.08 -43.21 -23.05
N SER A 464 29.26 -42.20 -22.77
CA SER A 464 29.12 -40.97 -23.54
C SER A 464 30.15 -39.98 -23.01
N ALA A 465 31.07 -39.57 -23.88
CA ALA A 465 32.18 -38.68 -23.58
C ALA A 465 31.76 -37.46 -22.71
N PRO A 466 32.64 -37.01 -21.79
CA PRO A 466 32.36 -35.82 -20.98
C PRO A 466 32.11 -34.61 -21.89
N PRO A 467 31.02 -33.85 -21.71
CA PRO A 467 30.84 -32.59 -22.42
C PRO A 467 31.96 -31.63 -22.00
N THR A 468 32.80 -31.24 -22.95
CA THR A 468 33.98 -30.38 -22.74
C THR A 468 33.64 -28.89 -22.64
N GLY A 469 32.49 -28.53 -22.08
CA GLY A 469 32.05 -27.14 -21.87
C GLY A 469 32.10 -26.74 -20.40
N ALA A 470 32.56 -25.51 -20.13
CA ALA A 470 32.61 -24.89 -18.80
C ALA A 470 31.21 -24.67 -18.16
N ASP A 471 30.12 -24.94 -18.89
CA ASP A 471 28.72 -24.82 -18.46
C ASP A 471 28.07 -26.18 -18.14
N SER A 472 28.88 -27.21 -17.86
CA SER A 472 28.35 -28.50 -17.43
C SER A 472 27.75 -28.35 -16.02
N GLU A 473 26.43 -28.30 -15.93
CA GLU A 473 25.74 -28.20 -14.64
C GLU A 473 26.23 -29.28 -13.67
N PRO A 474 26.49 -28.94 -12.39
CA PRO A 474 27.07 -29.90 -11.49
C PRO A 474 26.14 -31.10 -11.29
N SER A 475 26.66 -32.31 -11.28
CA SER A 475 25.84 -33.51 -11.08
C SER A 475 25.31 -33.59 -9.63
N ALA A 476 24.28 -34.42 -9.38
CA ALA A 476 23.83 -34.72 -8.01
C ALA A 476 24.99 -35.20 -7.11
N ALA A 477 25.96 -35.92 -7.67
CA ALA A 477 27.15 -36.36 -6.95
C ALA A 477 28.08 -35.20 -6.54
N GLN A 478 28.18 -34.14 -7.34
CA GLN A 478 28.97 -32.95 -6.99
C GLN A 478 28.27 -32.11 -5.91
N ALA A 479 26.95 -31.99 -5.96
CA ALA A 479 26.19 -31.33 -4.89
C ALA A 479 26.34 -32.09 -3.55
N LEU A 480 26.35 -33.42 -3.56
CA LEU A 480 26.63 -34.23 -2.36
C LEU A 480 28.06 -34.07 -1.84
N GLU A 481 29.03 -33.92 -2.73
CA GLU A 481 30.41 -33.65 -2.33
C GLU A 481 30.56 -32.26 -1.69
N GLN A 482 29.87 -31.24 -2.22
CA GLN A 482 29.78 -29.92 -1.59
C GLN A 482 29.09 -29.98 -0.23
N ALA A 483 27.99 -30.74 -0.12
CA ALA A 483 27.31 -30.96 1.15
C ALA A 483 28.26 -31.61 2.17
N GLN A 484 29.02 -32.63 1.76
CA GLN A 484 30.00 -33.30 2.61
C GLN A 484 31.10 -32.34 3.09
N GLN A 485 31.69 -31.54 2.19
CA GLN A 485 32.70 -30.54 2.56
C GLN A 485 32.14 -29.52 3.55
N ALA A 486 30.93 -29.03 3.33
CA ALA A 486 30.26 -28.11 4.24
C ALA A 486 29.95 -28.75 5.61
N MET A 487 29.58 -30.05 5.64
CA MET A 487 29.40 -30.80 6.89
C MET A 487 30.73 -30.99 7.65
N GLN A 488 31.84 -31.21 6.94
CA GLN A 488 33.18 -31.29 7.54
C GLN A 488 33.61 -29.96 8.14
N GLU A 489 33.43 -28.86 7.40
CA GLU A 489 33.66 -27.50 7.89
C GLU A 489 32.80 -27.19 9.13
N ALA A 490 31.53 -27.60 9.12
CA ALA A 490 30.63 -27.48 10.26
C ALA A 490 31.14 -28.28 11.47
N GLY A 491 31.57 -29.53 11.26
CA GLY A 491 32.15 -30.37 12.30
C GLY A 491 33.39 -29.76 12.92
N ALA A 492 34.32 -29.25 12.10
CA ALA A 492 35.52 -28.56 12.56
C ALA A 492 35.18 -27.27 13.34
N ALA A 493 34.25 -26.46 12.83
CA ALA A 493 33.80 -25.25 13.51
C ALA A 493 33.13 -25.54 14.87
N LEU A 494 32.34 -26.62 14.97
CA LEU A 494 31.75 -27.06 16.24
C LEU A 494 32.82 -27.51 17.25
N GLN A 495 33.87 -28.20 16.80
CA GLN A 495 35.00 -28.58 17.65
C GLN A 495 35.80 -27.37 18.13
N GLU A 496 35.95 -26.36 17.27
CA GLU A 496 36.59 -25.08 17.59
C GLU A 496 35.67 -24.09 18.33
N GLN A 497 34.45 -24.50 18.67
CA GLN A 497 33.44 -23.68 19.36
C GLN A 497 33.05 -22.39 18.62
N ARG A 498 33.05 -22.41 17.27
CA ARG A 498 32.64 -21.30 16.40
C ARG A 498 31.22 -21.50 15.88
N ALA A 499 30.23 -21.06 16.64
CA ALA A 499 28.82 -21.32 16.38
C ALA A 499 28.30 -20.71 15.05
N GLN A 500 28.75 -19.50 14.70
CA GLN A 500 28.36 -18.83 13.47
C GLN A 500 28.96 -19.51 12.23
N SER A 501 30.24 -19.89 12.29
CA SER A 501 30.89 -20.63 11.21
C SER A 501 30.26 -22.00 11.02
N ALA A 502 29.95 -22.70 12.13
CA ALA A 502 29.22 -23.96 12.09
C ALA A 502 27.84 -23.76 11.46
N ALA A 503 27.06 -22.78 11.90
CA ALA A 503 25.74 -22.51 11.36
C ALA A 503 25.76 -22.21 9.85
N ALA A 504 26.69 -21.37 9.39
CA ALA A 504 26.84 -21.07 7.96
C ALA A 504 27.25 -22.29 7.13
N ALA A 505 28.08 -23.18 7.68
CA ALA A 505 28.48 -24.42 7.03
C ALA A 505 27.34 -25.46 7.02
N GLN A 506 26.57 -25.57 8.10
CA GLN A 506 25.38 -26.44 8.19
C GLN A 506 24.27 -25.98 7.24
N ASP A 507 24.05 -24.67 7.09
CA ASP A 507 23.10 -24.12 6.13
C ASP A 507 23.52 -24.44 4.68
N ARG A 508 24.79 -24.18 4.33
CA ARG A 508 25.36 -24.60 3.03
C ARG A 508 25.22 -26.10 2.79
N ALA A 509 25.44 -26.93 3.81
CA ALA A 509 25.26 -28.37 3.71
C ALA A 509 23.80 -28.75 3.42
N ALA A 510 22.84 -28.14 4.13
CA ALA A 510 21.43 -28.37 3.90
C ALA A 510 21.01 -27.96 2.48
N THR A 511 21.43 -26.77 2.01
CA THR A 511 21.16 -26.31 0.64
C THR A 511 21.75 -27.26 -0.41
N ALA A 512 22.99 -27.73 -0.20
CA ALA A 512 23.65 -28.66 -1.12
C ALA A 512 22.97 -30.04 -1.14
N LEU A 513 22.42 -30.52 -0.01
CA LEU A 513 21.59 -31.73 0.03
C LEU A 513 20.27 -31.56 -0.74
N ASP A 514 19.60 -30.41 -0.58
CA ASP A 514 18.38 -30.11 -1.34
C ASP A 514 18.65 -30.02 -2.84
N GLU A 515 19.76 -29.38 -3.24
CA GLU A 515 20.21 -29.29 -4.62
C GLU A 515 20.56 -30.68 -5.19
N ALA A 516 21.22 -31.53 -4.40
CA ALA A 516 21.48 -32.92 -4.79
C ALA A 516 20.19 -33.70 -5.03
N ARG A 517 19.20 -33.54 -4.13
CA ARG A 517 17.88 -34.15 -4.28
C ARG A 517 17.16 -33.63 -5.54
N ARG A 518 17.17 -32.32 -5.77
CA ARG A 518 16.55 -31.69 -6.96
C ARG A 518 17.18 -32.23 -8.24
N ARG A 519 18.51 -32.29 -8.31
CA ARG A 519 19.23 -32.84 -9.47
C ARG A 519 18.99 -34.31 -9.68
N LEU A 520 18.90 -35.10 -8.61
CA LEU A 520 18.51 -36.50 -8.71
C LEU A 520 17.10 -36.63 -9.32
N SER A 521 16.18 -35.74 -8.94
CA SER A 521 14.84 -35.68 -9.53
C SER A 521 14.78 -35.19 -10.98
N GLU A 522 15.59 -34.19 -11.36
CA GLU A 522 15.68 -33.68 -12.73
C GLU A 522 16.27 -34.73 -13.70
N GLN A 523 17.14 -35.61 -13.20
CA GLN A 523 17.72 -36.70 -13.99
C GLN A 523 16.76 -37.87 -14.20
N ALA A 524 15.62 -37.91 -13.49
CA ALA A 524 14.61 -38.93 -13.75
C ALA A 524 13.93 -38.72 -15.09
N ARG A 525 14.04 -39.74 -15.94
CA ARG A 525 13.38 -39.82 -17.23
C ARG A 525 12.43 -41.01 -17.24
N PRO A 526 11.25 -40.89 -17.87
CA PRO A 526 10.35 -42.01 -18.04
C PRO A 526 11.06 -43.12 -18.82
N ARG A 527 11.16 -44.31 -18.22
CA ARG A 527 11.93 -45.45 -18.77
C ARG A 527 11.07 -46.38 -19.61
N ASP A 528 9.80 -46.48 -19.25
CA ASP A 528 8.84 -47.40 -19.86
C ASP A 528 7.83 -46.64 -20.73
N ALA A 529 7.24 -47.33 -21.72
CA ALA A 529 6.28 -46.74 -22.65
C ALA A 529 5.03 -46.17 -21.96
N GLU A 530 4.61 -46.76 -20.84
CA GLU A 530 3.48 -46.28 -20.05
C GLU A 530 3.78 -44.93 -19.38
N GLN A 531 4.99 -44.76 -18.83
CA GLN A 531 5.42 -43.50 -18.22
C GLN A 531 5.57 -42.39 -19.27
N GLN A 532 6.06 -42.73 -20.46
CA GLN A 532 6.14 -41.79 -21.59
C GLN A 532 4.75 -41.35 -22.05
N ALA A 533 3.82 -42.29 -22.21
CA ALA A 533 2.43 -41.98 -22.56
C ALA A 533 1.75 -41.10 -21.50
N ARG A 534 2.00 -41.34 -20.21
CA ARG A 534 1.48 -40.50 -19.12
C ARG A 534 2.06 -39.10 -19.16
N ALA A 535 3.37 -38.94 -19.37
CA ALA A 535 3.99 -37.63 -19.51
C ALA A 535 3.46 -36.85 -20.73
N GLU A 536 3.22 -37.53 -21.85
CA GLU A 536 2.57 -36.92 -23.02
C GLU A 536 1.12 -36.50 -22.74
N GLN A 537 0.35 -37.29 -21.98
CA GLN A 537 -1.00 -36.92 -21.57
C GLN A 537 -0.98 -35.64 -20.72
N LEU A 538 -0.14 -35.60 -19.68
CA LEU A 538 0.00 -34.42 -18.81
C LEU A 538 0.42 -33.19 -19.61
N ALA A 539 1.32 -33.34 -20.58
CA ALA A 539 1.71 -32.23 -21.45
C ALA A 539 0.55 -31.69 -22.30
N ARG A 540 -0.38 -32.55 -22.75
CA ARG A 540 -1.57 -32.12 -23.50
C ARG A 540 -2.56 -31.40 -22.59
N GLU A 541 -2.80 -31.91 -21.39
CA GLU A 541 -3.65 -31.26 -20.39
C GLU A 541 -3.09 -29.88 -20.01
N GLN A 542 -1.77 -29.77 -19.84
CA GLN A 542 -1.10 -28.51 -19.55
C GLN A 542 -1.23 -27.47 -20.68
N GLN A 543 -1.19 -27.89 -21.95
CA GLN A 543 -1.44 -26.99 -23.09
C GLN A 543 -2.89 -26.53 -23.21
N GLU A 544 -3.85 -27.39 -22.87
CA GLU A 544 -5.24 -26.98 -22.84
C GLU A 544 -5.45 -25.91 -21.77
N LEU A 545 -4.82 -26.09 -20.61
CA LEU A 545 -4.85 -25.13 -19.52
C LEU A 545 -4.17 -23.80 -19.91
N GLU A 546 -3.00 -23.85 -20.56
CA GLU A 546 -2.33 -22.68 -21.14
C GLU A 546 -3.26 -21.88 -22.05
N ARG A 547 -3.98 -22.54 -22.96
CA ARG A 547 -4.92 -21.85 -23.87
C ARG A 547 -6.03 -21.13 -23.09
N ARG A 548 -6.58 -21.77 -22.06
CA ARG A 548 -7.59 -21.14 -21.18
C ARG A 548 -7.01 -19.96 -20.40
N MET A 549 -5.75 -20.04 -19.96
CA MET A 549 -5.06 -18.93 -19.30
C MET A 549 -4.86 -17.73 -20.25
N LEU A 550 -4.51 -17.98 -21.52
CA LEU A 550 -4.39 -16.92 -22.54
C LEU A 550 -5.74 -16.28 -22.85
N GLU A 551 -6.79 -17.09 -23.06
CA GLU A 551 -8.15 -16.61 -23.26
C GLU A 551 -8.63 -15.74 -22.08
N LEU A 552 -8.27 -16.13 -20.84
CA LEU A 552 -8.56 -15.34 -19.64
C LEU A 552 -7.74 -14.04 -19.58
N ALA A 553 -6.45 -14.10 -19.91
CA ALA A 553 -5.58 -12.92 -19.94
C ALA A 553 -6.09 -11.85 -20.93
N GLU A 554 -6.60 -12.28 -22.10
CA GLU A 554 -7.24 -11.39 -23.06
C GLU A 554 -8.50 -10.73 -22.49
N ARG A 555 -9.36 -11.49 -21.79
CA ARG A 555 -10.54 -10.95 -21.10
C ARG A 555 -10.16 -9.94 -20.01
N MET A 556 -9.04 -10.17 -19.34
CA MET A 556 -8.46 -9.27 -18.32
C MET A 556 -7.70 -8.07 -18.91
N ARG A 557 -7.77 -7.86 -20.24
CA ARG A 557 -7.07 -6.78 -20.95
C ARG A 557 -5.56 -6.85 -20.79
N ASP A 558 -5.00 -8.03 -21.01
CA ASP A 558 -3.56 -8.28 -21.05
C ASP A 558 -2.85 -8.16 -19.70
N ASP A 559 -3.49 -8.68 -18.65
CA ASP A 559 -2.89 -8.79 -17.33
C ASP A 559 -1.53 -9.50 -17.37
N ALA A 560 -0.54 -8.92 -16.69
CA ALA A 560 0.84 -9.36 -16.76
C ALA A 560 1.05 -10.71 -16.06
N HIS A 561 0.37 -10.92 -14.92
CA HIS A 561 0.48 -12.15 -14.13
C HIS A 561 -0.21 -13.31 -14.85
N ALA A 562 -1.41 -13.11 -15.40
CA ALA A 562 -2.10 -14.11 -16.21
C ALA A 562 -1.28 -14.54 -17.45
N ARG A 563 -0.57 -13.62 -18.10
CA ARG A 563 0.33 -13.93 -19.23
C ARG A 563 1.56 -14.72 -18.81
N LYS A 564 2.19 -14.36 -17.68
CA LYS A 564 3.32 -15.13 -17.13
C LYS A 564 2.88 -16.54 -16.73
N ALA A 565 1.70 -16.68 -16.11
CA ALA A 565 1.13 -17.98 -15.80
C ALA A 565 1.01 -18.86 -17.05
N ALA A 566 0.51 -18.31 -18.16
CA ALA A 566 0.46 -19.01 -19.44
C ALA A 566 1.86 -19.39 -19.98
N GLN A 567 2.84 -18.50 -19.87
CA GLN A 567 4.23 -18.80 -20.28
C GLN A 567 4.84 -19.95 -19.48
N HIS A 568 4.63 -19.97 -18.16
CA HIS A 568 5.09 -21.07 -17.30
C HIS A 568 4.32 -22.37 -17.61
N ALA A 569 3.03 -22.29 -17.91
CA ALA A 569 2.26 -23.45 -18.39
C ALA A 569 2.81 -24.02 -19.71
N GLU A 570 3.20 -23.17 -20.68
CA GLU A 570 3.84 -23.59 -21.93
C GLU A 570 5.18 -24.31 -21.66
N GLN A 571 6.02 -23.73 -20.80
CA GLN A 571 7.30 -24.31 -20.39
C GLN A 571 7.12 -25.66 -19.68
N ALA A 572 6.11 -25.76 -18.80
CA ALA A 572 5.74 -27.01 -18.14
C ALA A 572 5.36 -28.10 -19.15
N ALA A 573 4.52 -27.77 -20.13
CA ALA A 573 4.13 -28.70 -21.20
C ALA A 573 5.33 -29.15 -22.05
N GLY A 574 6.24 -28.22 -22.36
CA GLY A 574 7.50 -28.51 -23.06
C GLY A 574 8.40 -29.47 -22.28
N ALA A 575 8.58 -29.24 -20.98
CA ALA A 575 9.37 -30.10 -20.11
C ALA A 575 8.78 -31.52 -19.99
N LEU A 576 7.45 -31.63 -19.85
CA LEU A 576 6.76 -32.92 -19.80
C LEU A 576 6.95 -33.73 -21.09
N ARG A 577 6.85 -33.10 -22.27
CA ARG A 577 7.16 -33.74 -23.57
C ARG A 577 8.60 -34.17 -23.72
N ALA A 578 9.52 -33.38 -23.18
CA ALA A 578 10.94 -33.72 -23.17
C ALA A 578 11.27 -34.89 -22.20
N GLY A 579 10.26 -35.46 -21.53
CA GLY A 579 10.42 -36.53 -20.56
C GLY A 579 11.05 -36.04 -19.25
N ARG A 580 10.82 -34.78 -18.87
CA ARG A 580 11.34 -34.15 -17.65
C ARG A 580 10.18 -33.71 -16.74
N PRO A 581 9.47 -34.68 -16.13
CA PRO A 581 8.27 -34.38 -15.33
C PRO A 581 8.54 -33.51 -14.11
N GLN A 582 9.74 -33.57 -13.52
CA GLN A 582 10.10 -32.72 -12.39
C GLN A 582 10.18 -31.24 -12.79
N GLN A 583 10.88 -30.92 -13.88
CA GLN A 583 10.91 -29.56 -14.42
C GLN A 583 9.50 -29.09 -14.80
N GLY A 584 8.68 -29.99 -15.35
CA GLY A 584 7.26 -29.71 -15.62
C GLY A 584 6.47 -29.33 -14.36
N ALA A 585 6.68 -30.04 -13.25
CA ALA A 585 6.04 -29.74 -11.96
C ALA A 585 6.50 -28.40 -11.37
N GLU A 586 7.76 -28.02 -11.55
CA GLU A 586 8.30 -26.74 -11.06
C GLU A 586 7.73 -25.55 -11.83
N GLU A 587 7.72 -25.62 -13.16
CA GLU A 587 7.06 -24.60 -14.01
C GLU A 587 5.55 -24.53 -13.74
N ALA A 588 4.91 -25.68 -13.49
CA ALA A 588 3.51 -25.73 -13.10
C ALA A 588 3.23 -24.99 -11.78
N GLU A 589 4.14 -25.05 -10.81
CA GLU A 589 4.03 -24.32 -9.54
C GLU A 589 4.22 -22.81 -9.74
N GLN A 590 5.15 -22.39 -10.60
CA GLN A 590 5.33 -20.98 -10.96
C GLN A 590 4.08 -20.41 -11.64
N ALA A 591 3.47 -21.16 -12.56
CA ALA A 591 2.20 -20.80 -13.18
C ALA A 591 1.08 -20.60 -12.13
N ARG A 592 1.01 -21.48 -11.13
CA ARG A 592 0.05 -21.39 -10.02
C ARG A 592 0.23 -20.12 -9.19
N GLN A 593 1.48 -19.77 -8.86
CA GLN A 593 1.79 -18.57 -8.07
C GLN A 593 1.41 -17.29 -8.83
N GLU A 594 1.67 -17.23 -10.13
CA GLU A 594 1.27 -16.11 -10.97
C GLU A 594 -0.27 -15.99 -11.08
N LEU A 595 -1.00 -17.11 -11.15
CA LEU A 595 -2.47 -17.09 -11.08
C LEU A 595 -2.99 -16.58 -9.72
N GLU A 596 -2.33 -16.95 -8.61
CA GLU A 596 -2.68 -16.43 -7.28
C GLU A 596 -2.47 -14.92 -7.19
N GLN A 597 -1.36 -14.40 -7.73
CA GLN A 597 -1.09 -12.97 -7.79
C GLN A 597 -2.13 -12.23 -8.64
N ALA A 598 -2.44 -12.74 -9.85
CA ALA A 598 -3.50 -12.20 -10.69
C ALA A 598 -4.85 -12.18 -9.95
N ARG A 599 -5.16 -13.23 -9.17
CA ARG A 599 -6.40 -13.32 -8.40
C ARG A 599 -6.44 -12.28 -7.28
N GLU A 600 -5.32 -12.05 -6.59
CA GLU A 600 -5.23 -11.04 -5.54
C GLU A 600 -5.45 -9.63 -6.10
N GLU A 601 -4.90 -9.33 -7.28
CA GLU A 601 -5.11 -8.07 -7.98
C GLU A 601 -6.57 -7.88 -8.39
N VAL A 602 -7.19 -8.88 -9.02
CA VAL A 602 -8.62 -8.84 -9.39
C VAL A 602 -9.51 -8.68 -8.15
N ARG A 603 -9.22 -9.39 -7.06
CA ARG A 603 -9.97 -9.23 -5.79
C ARG A 603 -9.76 -7.84 -5.18
N ALA A 604 -8.60 -7.22 -5.37
CA ALA A 604 -8.36 -5.85 -4.95
C ALA A 604 -9.17 -4.86 -5.80
N GLU A 605 -9.30 -5.10 -7.12
CA GLU A 605 -10.17 -4.32 -7.99
C GLU A 605 -11.65 -4.48 -7.64
N GLU A 606 -12.11 -5.71 -7.39
CA GLU A 606 -13.46 -6.00 -6.91
C GLU A 606 -13.80 -5.17 -5.67
N ARG A 607 -12.94 -5.23 -4.64
CA ARG A 607 -13.12 -4.42 -3.42
C ARG A 607 -13.17 -2.92 -3.72
N ARG A 608 -12.32 -2.42 -4.62
CA ARG A 608 -12.36 -1.00 -5.03
C ARG A 608 -13.69 -0.65 -5.70
N TYR A 609 -14.23 -1.50 -6.57
CA TYR A 609 -15.52 -1.26 -7.20
C TYR A 609 -16.68 -1.33 -6.20
N GLU A 610 -16.64 -2.27 -5.24
CA GLU A 610 -17.62 -2.34 -4.15
C GLU A 610 -17.58 -1.08 -3.27
N GLN A 611 -16.39 -0.60 -2.91
CA GLN A 611 -16.22 0.64 -2.16
C GLN A 611 -16.80 1.84 -2.90
N LEU A 612 -16.47 2.00 -4.19
CA LEU A 612 -17.02 3.06 -5.04
C LEU A 612 -18.54 2.95 -5.18
N ARG A 613 -19.08 1.73 -5.30
CA ARG A 613 -20.53 1.47 -5.33
C ARG A 613 -21.19 1.99 -4.06
N GLN A 614 -20.63 1.65 -2.90
CA GLN A 614 -21.15 2.11 -1.61
C GLN A 614 -21.05 3.62 -1.45
N GLU A 615 -19.94 4.24 -1.85
CA GLU A 615 -19.78 5.70 -1.81
C GLU A 615 -20.84 6.40 -2.65
N GLU A 616 -21.08 5.92 -3.88
CA GLU A 616 -22.10 6.49 -4.76
C GLU A 616 -23.51 6.25 -4.22
N LEU A 617 -23.78 5.07 -3.64
CA LEU A 617 -25.05 4.77 -2.99
C LEU A 617 -25.30 5.67 -1.79
N LEU A 618 -24.30 5.86 -0.93
CA LEU A 618 -24.34 6.77 0.21
C LEU A 618 -24.61 8.21 -0.27
N PHE A 619 -23.95 8.63 -1.34
CA PHE A 619 -24.19 9.94 -1.94
C PHE A 619 -25.65 10.08 -2.38
N ARG A 620 -26.16 9.10 -3.15
CA ARG A 620 -27.53 9.11 -3.66
C ARG A 620 -28.55 9.16 -2.53
N MET A 621 -28.35 8.36 -1.48
CA MET A 621 -29.22 8.36 -0.31
C MET A 621 -29.17 9.70 0.44
N ALA A 622 -27.99 10.28 0.65
CA ALA A 622 -27.85 11.57 1.30
C ALA A 622 -28.54 12.70 0.52
N ASP A 623 -28.43 12.68 -0.81
CA ASP A 623 -29.10 13.65 -1.70
C ASP A 623 -30.62 13.49 -1.67
N GLU A 624 -31.14 12.26 -1.74
CA GLU A 624 -32.58 12.00 -1.64
C GLU A 624 -33.15 12.39 -0.27
N VAL A 625 -32.45 12.10 0.83
CA VAL A 625 -32.86 12.56 2.17
C VAL A 625 -32.84 14.08 2.25
N ALA A 626 -31.85 14.77 1.69
CA ALA A 626 -31.83 16.23 1.64
C ALA A 626 -33.01 16.81 0.84
N LYS A 627 -33.40 16.17 -0.27
CA LYS A 627 -34.61 16.53 -1.03
C LYS A 627 -35.89 16.33 -0.21
N LEU A 628 -35.98 15.26 0.58
CA LEU A 628 -37.10 15.03 1.51
C LEU A 628 -37.18 16.14 2.56
N VAL A 629 -36.07 16.50 3.20
CA VAL A 629 -36.01 17.61 4.18
C VAL A 629 -36.52 18.91 3.57
N LEU A 630 -36.01 19.28 2.40
CA LEU A 630 -36.38 20.54 1.73
C LEU A 630 -37.88 20.58 1.37
N ARG A 631 -38.42 19.47 0.87
CA ARG A 631 -39.85 19.38 0.55
C ARG A 631 -40.72 19.40 1.79
N GLN A 632 -40.33 18.70 2.86
CA GLN A 632 -41.07 18.70 4.12
C GLN A 632 -41.15 20.09 4.74
N ARG A 633 -40.03 20.83 4.76
CA ARG A 633 -40.00 22.23 5.22
C ARG A 633 -40.99 23.10 4.47
N ALA A 634 -41.05 22.96 3.15
CA ALA A 634 -42.00 23.71 2.33
C ALA A 634 -43.45 23.36 2.66
N GLN A 635 -43.78 22.09 2.91
CA GLN A 635 -45.13 21.68 3.32
C GLN A 635 -45.51 22.18 4.71
N LEU A 636 -44.57 22.16 5.66
CA LEU A 636 -44.77 22.69 7.01
C LEU A 636 -45.07 24.19 6.98
N GLU A 637 -44.29 24.97 6.24
CA GLU A 637 -44.53 26.41 6.08
C GLU A 637 -45.87 26.68 5.38
N GLU A 638 -46.23 25.96 4.32
CA GLU A 638 -47.54 26.12 3.67
C GLU A 638 -48.69 25.77 4.62
N THR A 639 -48.50 24.78 5.51
CA THR A 639 -49.48 24.40 6.53
C THR A 639 -49.64 25.49 7.58
N ARG A 640 -48.53 26.10 8.04
CA ARG A 640 -48.52 27.22 9.00
C ARG A 640 -49.20 28.46 8.43
N GLU A 641 -48.86 28.84 7.20
CA GLU A 641 -49.48 29.94 6.48
C GLU A 641 -51.00 29.72 6.39
N LEU A 642 -51.43 28.55 5.92
CA LEU A 642 -52.85 28.24 5.77
C LEU A 642 -53.59 28.21 7.12
N HIS A 643 -52.97 27.69 8.18
CA HIS A 643 -53.56 27.74 9.52
C HIS A 643 -53.73 29.20 10.00
N SER A 644 -52.75 30.06 9.76
CA SER A 644 -52.86 31.49 10.10
C SER A 644 -53.97 32.20 9.31
N GLU A 645 -54.12 31.89 8.01
CA GLU A 645 -55.19 32.41 7.14
C GLU A 645 -56.59 31.99 7.61
N ARG A 646 -56.72 30.86 8.33
CA ARG A 646 -58.00 30.43 8.89
C ARG A 646 -58.46 31.31 10.04
N ALA A 647 -57.57 32.06 10.70
CA ALA A 647 -57.89 32.97 11.81
C ALA A 647 -58.82 32.36 12.88
N GLY A 648 -58.64 31.07 13.18
CA GLY A 648 -59.47 30.33 14.16
C GLY A 648 -60.81 29.79 13.65
N ALA A 649 -61.10 29.88 12.35
CA ALA A 649 -62.31 29.30 11.77
C ALA A 649 -62.30 27.76 11.83
N ALA A 650 -63.34 27.19 12.45
CA ALA A 650 -63.48 25.74 12.63
C ALA A 650 -63.50 24.99 11.29
N THR A 651 -64.16 25.53 10.26
CA THR A 651 -64.25 24.89 8.93
C THR A 651 -63.42 25.64 7.88
N PRO A 652 -62.53 24.96 7.13
CA PRO A 652 -61.76 25.61 6.08
C PRO A 652 -62.63 25.97 4.87
N SER A 653 -62.29 27.09 4.22
CA SER A 653 -62.94 27.52 2.97
C SER A 653 -62.64 26.53 1.83
N ARG A 654 -63.42 26.58 0.75
CA ARG A 654 -63.20 25.71 -0.43
C ARG A 654 -61.79 25.87 -1.00
N ALA A 655 -61.25 27.08 -1.05
CA ALA A 655 -59.89 27.35 -1.51
C ALA A 655 -58.83 26.74 -0.57
N GLN A 656 -59.05 26.84 0.75
CA GLN A 656 -58.18 26.24 1.77
C GLN A 656 -58.23 24.71 1.73
N LYS A 657 -59.41 24.10 1.53
CA LYS A 657 -59.54 22.64 1.34
C LYS A 657 -58.75 22.14 0.13
N ILE A 658 -58.72 22.90 -0.97
CA ILE A 658 -57.92 22.55 -2.15
C ILE A 658 -56.42 22.58 -1.83
N ARG A 659 -55.94 23.60 -1.11
CA ARG A 659 -54.54 23.68 -0.68
C ARG A 659 -54.18 22.55 0.30
N LEU A 660 -55.00 22.31 1.32
CA LEU A 660 -54.79 21.20 2.27
C LEU A 660 -54.77 19.83 1.59
N ARG A 661 -55.65 19.61 0.60
CA ARG A 661 -55.63 18.38 -0.21
C ARG A 661 -54.32 18.24 -0.98
N LYS A 662 -53.76 19.34 -1.49
CA LYS A 662 -52.48 19.33 -2.17
C LYS A 662 -51.35 18.98 -1.21
N ILE A 663 -51.31 19.61 -0.03
CA ILE A 663 -50.32 19.30 1.02
C ILE A 663 -50.42 17.82 1.41
N SER A 664 -51.63 17.34 1.70
CA SER A 664 -51.91 15.91 2.00
C SER A 664 -51.36 14.96 0.92
N ALA A 665 -51.54 15.28 -0.36
CA ALA A 665 -51.01 14.46 -1.45
C ALA A 665 -49.47 14.48 -1.52
N GLU A 666 -48.84 15.63 -1.26
CA GLU A 666 -47.38 15.77 -1.19
C GLU A 666 -46.81 15.00 0.01
N GLU A 667 -47.42 15.11 1.20
CA GLU A 667 -47.04 14.34 2.41
C GLU A 667 -47.10 12.83 2.14
N ALA A 668 -48.17 12.34 1.49
CA ALA A 668 -48.27 10.94 1.08
C ALA A 668 -47.16 10.53 0.09
N GLN A 669 -46.81 11.40 -0.86
CA GLN A 669 -45.74 11.16 -1.82
C GLN A 669 -44.35 11.12 -1.13
N LEU A 670 -44.11 12.02 -0.18
CA LEU A 670 -42.89 12.00 0.65
C LEU A 670 -42.82 10.71 1.47
N GLY A 671 -43.94 10.26 2.03
CA GLY A 671 -44.02 8.99 2.75
C GLY A 671 -43.64 7.80 1.86
N LYS A 672 -44.14 7.74 0.63
CA LYS A 672 -43.77 6.69 -0.33
C LYS A 672 -42.26 6.67 -0.59
N LYS A 673 -41.66 7.83 -0.85
CA LYS A 673 -40.21 7.96 -1.09
C LYS A 673 -39.37 7.58 0.14
N ALA A 674 -39.78 7.98 1.33
CA ALA A 674 -39.12 7.58 2.57
C ALA A 674 -39.14 6.06 2.75
N GLY A 675 -40.24 5.39 2.36
CA GLY A 675 -40.35 3.93 2.32
C GLY A 675 -39.37 3.27 1.34
N GLU A 676 -39.30 3.77 0.11
CA GLU A 676 -38.36 3.28 -0.92
C GLU A 676 -36.90 3.40 -0.44
N LEU A 677 -36.53 4.50 0.22
CA LEU A 677 -35.21 4.69 0.81
C LEU A 677 -34.96 3.76 2.01
N ALA A 678 -35.97 3.53 2.85
CA ALA A 678 -35.86 2.61 3.98
C ALA A 678 -35.57 1.17 3.52
N GLU A 679 -36.25 0.71 2.46
CA GLU A 679 -36.02 -0.61 1.86
C GLU A 679 -34.61 -0.71 1.27
N ALA A 680 -34.14 0.32 0.57
CA ALA A 680 -32.79 0.35 0.01
C ALA A 680 -31.71 0.31 1.10
N LEU A 681 -31.89 1.04 2.22
CA LEU A 681 -30.97 1.01 3.35
C LEU A 681 -30.99 -0.33 4.10
N ALA A 682 -32.16 -0.96 4.21
CA ALA A 682 -32.27 -2.29 4.81
C ALA A 682 -31.53 -3.36 3.99
N ALA A 683 -31.59 -3.29 2.66
CA ALA A 683 -30.85 -4.18 1.76
C ALA A 683 -29.33 -4.08 1.96
N GLU A 684 -28.83 -2.88 2.25
CA GLU A 684 -27.41 -2.60 2.57
C GLU A 684 -27.08 -2.79 4.06
N GLN A 685 -27.96 -3.45 4.82
CA GLN A 685 -27.82 -3.77 6.24
C GLN A 685 -27.67 -2.56 7.18
N SER A 686 -28.13 -1.38 6.75
CA SER A 686 -28.14 -0.16 7.55
C SER A 686 -29.42 -0.05 8.39
N LEU A 687 -29.52 -0.88 9.42
CA LEU A 687 -30.80 -1.20 10.08
C LEU A 687 -31.42 0.01 10.81
N VAL A 688 -30.61 0.79 11.54
CA VAL A 688 -31.12 1.94 12.31
C VAL A 688 -31.61 3.06 11.39
N PHE A 689 -30.90 3.30 10.29
CA PHE A 689 -31.29 4.31 9.30
C PHE A 689 -32.55 3.91 8.55
N ALA A 690 -32.68 2.62 8.19
CA ALA A 690 -33.88 2.07 7.58
C ALA A 690 -35.10 2.24 8.50
N GLU A 691 -34.96 1.92 9.79
CA GLU A 691 -36.05 2.07 10.76
C GLU A 691 -36.45 3.53 10.97
N ALA A 692 -35.49 4.44 11.09
CA ALA A 692 -35.78 5.87 11.22
C ALA A 692 -36.59 6.43 10.03
N LEU A 693 -36.29 6.00 8.80
CA LEU A 693 -37.07 6.35 7.61
C LEU A 693 -38.42 5.65 7.55
N ALA A 694 -38.53 4.42 8.05
CA ALA A 694 -39.79 3.71 8.15
C ALA A 694 -40.75 4.40 9.13
N ASP A 695 -40.23 4.92 10.25
CA ASP A 695 -40.96 5.77 11.20
C ASP A 695 -41.42 7.07 10.54
N VAL A 696 -40.52 7.77 9.84
CA VAL A 696 -40.87 8.99 9.08
C VAL A 696 -41.97 8.71 8.07
N ARG A 697 -41.91 7.59 7.34
CA ARG A 697 -42.98 7.18 6.42
C ARG A 697 -44.33 7.07 7.13
N LEU A 698 -44.38 6.42 8.28
CA LEU A 698 -45.64 6.24 9.01
C LEU A 698 -46.22 7.58 9.47
N ASP A 699 -45.39 8.50 9.94
CA ASP A 699 -45.83 9.84 10.33
C ASP A 699 -46.33 10.66 9.14
N LEU A 700 -45.63 10.62 8.01
CA LEU A 700 -46.04 11.28 6.76
C LEU A 700 -47.40 10.77 6.25
N LEU A 701 -47.67 9.48 6.39
CA LEU A 701 -48.97 8.90 6.02
C LEU A 701 -50.09 9.30 6.99
N ASP A 702 -49.81 9.39 8.30
CA ASP A 702 -50.79 9.89 9.29
C ASP A 702 -51.08 11.38 9.05
N LEU A 703 -50.05 12.18 8.74
CA LEU A 703 -50.18 13.59 8.35
C LEU A 703 -51.04 13.75 7.10
N ALA A 704 -50.81 12.93 6.07
CA ALA A 704 -51.59 12.94 4.84
C ALA A 704 -53.07 12.66 5.09
N SER A 705 -53.40 11.65 5.91
CA SER A 705 -54.79 11.34 6.28
C SER A 705 -55.44 12.49 7.07
N ARG A 706 -54.72 13.09 8.02
CA ARG A 706 -55.20 14.20 8.87
C ARG A 706 -55.47 15.50 8.11
N LEU A 707 -54.57 15.88 7.22
CA LEU A 707 -54.70 17.05 6.36
C LEU A 707 -55.77 16.87 5.28
N GLY A 708 -56.16 15.61 5.00
CA GLY A 708 -57.15 15.24 4.02
C GLY A 708 -58.59 15.31 4.52
N GLU A 709 -59.49 14.73 3.73
CA GLU A 709 -60.93 14.70 4.03
C GLU A 709 -61.26 13.75 5.20
N GLU A 710 -60.45 12.70 5.39
CA GLU A 710 -60.62 11.72 6.47
C GLU A 710 -60.36 12.31 7.86
N GLY A 711 -59.47 13.30 7.95
CA GLY A 711 -59.08 13.96 9.20
C GLY A 711 -59.72 15.31 9.44
N ASP A 712 -60.85 15.60 8.80
CA ASP A 712 -61.57 16.87 8.92
C ASP A 712 -60.72 18.11 8.63
N TRP A 713 -59.69 17.97 7.78
CA TRP A 713 -58.82 19.07 7.36
C TRP A 713 -58.06 19.72 8.54
N ASP A 714 -57.54 18.88 9.44
CA ASP A 714 -56.76 19.33 10.60
C ASP A 714 -55.44 19.97 10.15
N SER A 715 -55.24 21.22 10.53
CA SER A 715 -54.00 21.97 10.30
C SER A 715 -53.48 22.61 11.59
N GLY A 716 -53.94 22.12 12.75
CA GLY A 716 -53.67 22.69 14.07
C GLY A 716 -52.28 22.37 14.61
N GLU A 717 -52.07 22.73 15.88
CA GLU A 717 -50.77 22.59 16.55
C GLU A 717 -50.25 21.14 16.59
N PHE A 718 -51.15 20.15 16.66
CA PHE A 718 -50.76 18.75 16.64
C PHE A 718 -50.13 18.33 15.31
N VAL A 719 -50.81 18.62 14.19
CA VAL A 719 -50.32 18.31 12.83
C VAL A 719 -49.02 19.04 12.54
N GLN A 720 -48.92 20.32 12.90
CA GLN A 720 -47.69 21.10 12.73
C GLN A 720 -46.55 20.56 13.59
N GLY A 721 -46.83 20.14 14.83
CA GLY A 721 -45.85 19.52 15.72
C GLY A 721 -45.32 18.18 15.17
N LEU A 722 -46.20 17.37 14.58
CA LEU A 722 -45.81 16.12 13.93
C LEU A 722 -44.99 16.37 12.64
N GLN A 723 -45.37 17.33 11.81
CA GLN A 723 -44.56 17.77 10.66
C GLN A 723 -43.17 18.25 11.08
N GLN A 724 -43.07 18.99 12.18
CA GLN A 724 -41.78 19.43 12.73
C GLN A 724 -40.94 18.25 13.25
N GLN A 725 -41.54 17.25 13.89
CA GLN A 725 -40.81 16.04 14.30
C GLN A 725 -40.26 15.26 13.11
N VAL A 726 -41.05 15.15 12.03
CA VAL A 726 -40.59 14.53 10.78
C VAL A 726 -39.40 15.29 10.20
N GLU A 727 -39.48 16.63 10.17
CA GLU A 727 -38.38 17.49 9.72
C GLU A 727 -37.11 17.29 10.57
N GLU A 728 -37.23 17.28 11.91
CA GLU A 728 -36.11 17.10 12.84
C GLU A 728 -35.44 15.73 12.64
N ARG A 729 -36.22 14.66 12.50
CA ARG A 729 -35.72 13.29 12.25
C ARG A 729 -35.02 13.17 10.90
N LEU A 730 -35.61 13.70 9.83
CA LEU A 730 -34.97 13.76 8.51
C LEU A 730 -33.68 14.60 8.55
N GLY A 731 -33.65 15.66 9.37
CA GLY A 731 -32.47 16.48 9.61
C GLY A 731 -31.32 15.70 10.28
N TRP A 732 -31.60 14.87 11.29
CA TRP A 732 -30.59 14.01 11.92
C TRP A 732 -30.05 12.95 10.96
N LEU A 733 -30.92 12.35 10.15
CA LEU A 733 -30.52 11.41 9.10
C LEU A 733 -29.61 12.09 8.07
N GLN A 734 -30.00 13.27 7.58
CA GLN A 734 -29.21 14.05 6.64
C GLN A 734 -27.82 14.38 7.22
N GLN A 735 -27.75 14.85 8.46
CA GLN A 735 -26.50 15.21 9.11
C GLN A 735 -25.58 13.98 9.27
N SER A 736 -26.15 12.84 9.66
CA SER A 736 -25.41 11.61 9.89
C SER A 736 -24.84 11.06 8.58
N LEU A 737 -25.65 11.02 7.51
CA LEU A 737 -25.21 10.62 6.17
C LEU A 737 -24.18 11.59 5.58
N ALA A 738 -24.34 12.90 5.79
CA ALA A 738 -23.39 13.90 5.32
C ALA A 738 -22.03 13.78 6.03
N THR A 739 -22.04 13.54 7.34
CA THR A 739 -20.83 13.33 8.13
C THR A 739 -20.06 12.10 7.63
N GLU A 740 -20.77 11.01 7.33
CA GLU A 740 -20.17 9.79 6.81
C GLU A 740 -19.62 9.99 5.38
N ARG A 741 -20.36 10.70 4.52
CA ARG A 741 -19.90 11.05 3.18
C ARG A 741 -18.61 11.86 3.22
N ASP A 742 -18.56 12.85 4.10
CA ASP A 742 -17.39 13.73 4.22
C ASP A 742 -16.21 12.97 4.83
N ARG A 743 -16.45 12.01 5.75
CA ARG A 743 -15.43 11.09 6.27
C ARG A 743 -14.81 10.25 5.15
N ARG A 744 -15.63 9.52 4.37
CA ARG A 744 -15.15 8.66 3.26
C ARG A 744 -14.37 9.45 2.22
N ARG A 745 -14.86 10.65 1.87
CA ARG A 745 -14.14 11.55 0.95
C ARG A 745 -12.75 11.91 1.47
N ASN A 746 -12.63 12.25 2.76
CA ASN A 746 -11.36 12.62 3.36
C ASN A 746 -10.38 11.43 3.43
N GLU A 747 -10.88 10.21 3.67
CA GLU A 747 -10.09 8.98 3.67
C GLU A 747 -9.55 8.67 2.25
N SER A 748 -10.40 8.78 1.24
CA SER A 748 -10.04 8.62 -0.17
C SER A 748 -9.04 9.69 -0.67
N GLU A 749 -9.12 10.93 -0.17
CA GLU A 749 -8.18 12.01 -0.51
C GLU A 749 -6.81 11.89 0.19
N GLN A 750 -6.73 11.22 1.35
CA GLN A 750 -5.48 11.07 2.11
C GLN A 750 -4.61 9.89 1.66
N GLY A 751 -5.13 9.01 0.78
CA GLY A 751 -4.34 7.93 0.18
C GLY A 751 -3.78 6.93 1.19
N ASN A 752 -4.36 6.85 2.39
CA ASN A 752 -3.98 5.83 3.36
C ASN A 752 -4.41 4.47 2.81
N PRO A 753 -3.48 3.53 2.57
CA PRO A 753 -3.86 2.18 2.19
C PRO A 753 -4.67 1.56 3.32
N PRO A 754 -5.76 0.84 3.02
CA PRO A 754 -6.52 0.13 4.05
C PRO A 754 -5.59 -0.85 4.77
N SER A 755 -5.53 -0.74 6.09
CA SER A 755 -4.81 -1.67 6.95
C SER A 755 -5.33 -3.10 6.76
N THR A 756 -4.41 -4.04 6.62
CA THR A 756 -4.63 -5.43 6.19
C THR A 756 -5.49 -6.28 7.15
N GLU A 757 -5.93 -5.76 8.30
CA GLU A 757 -6.54 -6.55 9.37
C GLU A 757 -8.08 -6.43 9.51
N GLU A 758 -8.76 -5.53 8.79
CA GLU A 758 -10.23 -5.46 8.83
C GLU A 758 -10.85 -5.96 7.51
N GLN A 759 -10.85 -7.29 7.35
CA GLN A 759 -11.66 -8.01 6.35
C GLN A 759 -13.17 -7.99 6.63
N GLN A 760 -13.64 -7.13 7.54
CA GLN A 760 -15.07 -6.92 7.70
C GLN A 760 -15.55 -6.16 6.47
N LYS A 761 -16.48 -6.75 5.70
CA LYS A 761 -17.21 -6.07 4.63
C LYS A 761 -17.54 -4.65 5.09
N GLU A 762 -16.85 -3.65 4.55
CA GLU A 762 -17.11 -2.26 4.90
C GLU A 762 -18.59 -2.02 4.62
N ARG A 763 -19.37 -1.77 5.68
CA ARG A 763 -20.80 -1.52 5.56
C ARG A 763 -21.00 -0.14 4.98
N LEU A 764 -22.13 0.10 4.30
CA LEU A 764 -22.47 1.43 3.79
C LEU A 764 -22.38 2.51 4.88
N ILE A 765 -22.90 2.20 6.07
CA ILE A 765 -22.85 3.06 7.25
C ILE A 765 -22.13 2.29 8.37
N PRO A 766 -21.13 2.89 9.04
CA PRO A 766 -20.43 2.22 10.13
C PRO A 766 -21.31 2.09 11.39
N ASP A 767 -21.07 1.04 12.17
CA ASP A 767 -21.87 0.74 13.38
C ASP A 767 -21.82 1.90 14.40
N VAL A 768 -20.73 2.67 14.46
CA VAL A 768 -20.62 3.86 15.31
C VAL A 768 -21.64 4.95 14.92
N ALA A 769 -21.89 5.12 13.62
CA ALA A 769 -22.88 6.07 13.14
C ALA A 769 -24.30 5.56 13.44
N GLU A 770 -24.55 4.25 13.28
CA GLU A 770 -25.82 3.63 13.69
C GLU A 770 -26.10 3.80 15.18
N LEU A 771 -25.11 3.57 16.05
CA LEU A 771 -25.25 3.76 17.50
C LEU A 771 -25.51 5.21 17.89
N LYS A 772 -24.86 6.18 17.23
CA LYS A 772 -25.12 7.61 17.47
C LYS A 772 -26.55 7.98 17.10
N LEU A 773 -27.03 7.52 15.95
CA LEU A 773 -28.41 7.75 15.53
C LEU A 773 -29.40 7.06 16.49
N LEU A 774 -29.13 5.82 16.89
CA LEU A 774 -29.97 5.06 17.82
C LEU A 774 -30.11 5.77 19.16
N ARG A 775 -28.99 6.28 19.71
CA ARG A 775 -29.00 7.10 20.92
C ARG A 775 -29.85 8.37 20.73
N GLN A 776 -29.73 9.02 19.58
CA GLN A 776 -30.51 10.23 19.28
C GLN A 776 -32.02 9.93 19.24
N LEU A 777 -32.42 8.80 18.63
CA LEU A 777 -33.81 8.34 18.60
C LEU A 777 -34.36 8.08 20.01
N GLU A 778 -33.56 7.47 20.90
CA GLU A 778 -33.98 7.22 22.28
C GLU A 778 -34.12 8.51 23.10
N LEU A 779 -33.18 9.45 22.95
CA LEU A 779 -33.27 10.76 23.58
C LEU A 779 -34.50 11.56 23.11
N ASP A 780 -34.85 11.44 21.83
CA ASP A 780 -36.08 12.03 21.28
C ASP A 780 -37.33 11.37 21.89
N ASN A 781 -37.39 10.04 21.91
CA ASN A 781 -38.51 9.31 22.55
C ASN A 781 -38.69 9.74 24.02
N ALA A 782 -37.61 9.81 24.80
CA ALA A 782 -37.65 10.27 26.18
C ALA A 782 -38.15 11.72 26.29
N SER A 783 -37.65 12.62 25.43
CA SER A 783 -38.09 14.03 25.39
C SER A 783 -39.56 14.17 24.99
N GLN A 784 -40.06 13.31 24.10
CA GLN A 784 -41.48 13.26 23.71
C GLN A 784 -42.36 12.79 24.86
N ILE A 785 -41.95 11.76 25.60
CA ILE A 785 -42.63 11.30 26.81
C ILE A 785 -42.71 12.43 27.85
N GLU A 786 -41.59 13.12 28.13
CA GLU A 786 -41.58 14.24 29.07
C GLU A 786 -42.53 15.38 28.65
N ARG A 787 -42.52 15.76 27.37
CA ARG A 787 -43.42 16.80 26.84
C ARG A 787 -44.88 16.38 26.97
N LEU A 788 -45.19 15.11 26.71
CA LEU A 788 -46.53 14.56 26.82
C LEU A 788 -47.02 14.56 28.27
N VAL A 789 -46.18 14.13 29.22
CA VAL A 789 -46.49 14.17 30.67
C VAL A 789 -46.68 15.61 31.17
N ARG A 790 -45.86 16.57 30.70
CA ARG A 790 -46.02 17.99 31.07
C ARG A 790 -47.30 18.61 30.51
N ARG A 791 -47.70 18.23 29.30
CA ARG A 791 -48.91 18.75 28.63
C ARG A 791 -50.19 18.17 29.22
N TYR A 792 -50.16 16.90 29.62
CA TYR A 792 -51.30 16.17 30.16
C TYR A 792 -50.95 15.61 31.56
N PRO A 793 -50.88 16.46 32.59
CA PRO A 793 -50.54 16.03 33.95
C PRO A 793 -51.55 15.01 34.52
N GLU A 794 -52.77 14.98 33.99
CA GLU A 794 -53.77 13.94 34.29
C GLU A 794 -53.32 12.52 33.96
N LEU A 795 -52.31 12.32 33.11
CA LEU A 795 -51.71 11.00 32.87
C LEU A 795 -50.97 10.43 34.07
N ALA A 796 -50.48 11.31 34.96
CA ALA A 796 -49.85 10.91 36.22
C ALA A 796 -50.89 10.67 37.34
N GLN A 797 -52.14 11.05 37.10
CA GLN A 797 -53.26 10.85 38.01
C GLN A 797 -54.13 9.70 37.48
N ALA A 798 -54.86 8.97 38.33
CA ALA A 798 -55.65 7.80 37.92
C ALA A 798 -56.95 8.17 37.15
N GLY A 799 -56.85 8.99 36.10
CA GLY A 799 -57.94 9.35 35.19
C GLY A 799 -57.89 8.56 33.88
N SER A 800 -59.01 8.51 33.15
CA SER A 800 -59.05 7.95 31.80
C SER A 800 -58.54 8.99 30.79
N PRO A 801 -57.39 8.77 30.13
CA PRO A 801 -56.86 9.72 29.14
C PRO A 801 -57.73 9.82 27.89
N ASP A 802 -57.65 10.98 27.23
CA ASP A 802 -58.23 11.22 25.90
C ASP A 802 -57.77 10.15 24.89
N PRO A 803 -58.67 9.57 24.07
CA PRO A 803 -58.33 8.66 22.99
C PRO A 803 -57.17 9.11 22.08
N LEU A 804 -57.02 10.41 21.82
CA LEU A 804 -55.91 10.93 21.02
C LEU A 804 -54.56 10.82 21.75
N VAL A 805 -54.57 11.05 23.06
CA VAL A 805 -53.39 10.91 23.93
C VAL A 805 -52.99 9.44 24.09
N LEU A 806 -53.95 8.53 24.20
CA LEU A 806 -53.69 7.09 24.21
C LEU A 806 -53.00 6.60 22.94
N ARG A 807 -53.42 7.10 21.77
CA ARG A 807 -52.80 6.74 20.49
C ARG A 807 -51.36 7.23 20.41
N GLU A 808 -51.06 8.41 20.95
CA GLU A 808 -49.71 8.96 21.02
C GLU A 808 -48.81 8.14 21.96
N ILE A 809 -49.32 7.73 23.13
CA ILE A 809 -48.60 6.86 24.07
C ILE A 809 -48.28 5.51 23.42
N GLN A 810 -49.24 4.88 22.73
CA GLN A 810 -49.01 3.63 22.02
C GLN A 810 -47.94 3.80 20.94
N ARG A 811 -47.96 4.90 20.18
CA ARG A 811 -46.93 5.20 19.18
C ARG A 811 -45.53 5.29 19.80
N LEU A 812 -45.39 6.01 20.91
CA LEU A 812 -44.12 6.14 21.63
C LEU A 812 -43.62 4.81 22.20
N ALA A 813 -44.53 3.99 22.75
CA ALA A 813 -44.19 2.68 23.28
C ALA A 813 -43.67 1.74 22.17
N THR A 814 -44.35 1.68 21.02
CA THR A 814 -43.90 0.88 19.87
C THR A 814 -42.55 1.36 19.34
N ARG A 815 -42.30 2.68 19.31
CA ARG A 815 -40.98 3.22 18.92
C ARG A 815 -39.88 2.80 19.88
N HIS A 816 -40.11 2.90 21.18
CA HIS A 816 -39.14 2.51 22.19
C HIS A 816 -38.83 0.99 22.13
N GLU A 817 -39.85 0.16 21.95
CA GLU A 817 -39.67 -1.29 21.74
C GLU A 817 -38.76 -1.56 20.54
N ARG A 818 -39.00 -0.90 19.40
CA ARG A 818 -38.18 -1.07 18.19
C ARG A 818 -36.73 -0.61 18.37
N VAL A 819 -36.52 0.55 19.00
CA VAL A 819 -35.16 1.05 19.34
C VAL A 819 -34.42 0.05 20.23
N THR A 820 -35.11 -0.55 21.19
CA THR A 820 -34.56 -1.58 22.08
C THR A 820 -34.16 -2.85 21.32
N VAL A 821 -35.01 -3.31 20.40
CA VAL A 821 -34.70 -4.47 19.54
C VAL A 821 -33.46 -4.19 18.66
N LEU A 822 -33.39 -3.01 18.04
CA LEU A 822 -32.24 -2.61 17.22
C LEU A 822 -30.95 -2.52 18.04
N PHE A 823 -31.03 -2.02 19.27
CA PHE A 823 -29.89 -2.01 20.19
C PHE A 823 -29.40 -3.43 20.47
N GLY A 824 -30.30 -4.38 20.72
CA GLY A 824 -29.96 -5.79 20.89
C GLY A 824 -29.25 -6.40 19.66
N ILE A 825 -29.74 -6.10 18.46
CA ILE A 825 -29.12 -6.58 17.20
C ILE A 825 -27.71 -6.01 17.02
N LEU A 826 -27.52 -4.71 17.25
CA LEU A 826 -26.21 -4.06 17.15
C LEU A 826 -25.23 -4.57 18.21
N ARG A 827 -25.72 -4.81 19.43
CA ARG A 827 -24.93 -5.37 20.52
C ARG A 827 -24.41 -6.77 20.17
N ALA A 828 -25.30 -7.64 19.68
CA ALA A 828 -24.93 -8.98 19.23
C ALA A 828 -23.93 -8.94 18.07
N ARG A 829 -24.11 -7.99 17.13
CA ARG A 829 -23.18 -7.77 16.02
C ARG A 829 -21.78 -7.38 16.48
N LEU A 830 -21.68 -6.58 17.56
CA LEU A 830 -20.42 -6.12 18.14
C LEU A 830 -19.84 -7.09 19.18
N ASN A 831 -20.42 -8.29 19.36
CA ASN A 831 -20.03 -9.27 20.38
C ASN A 831 -19.95 -8.69 21.81
N LEU A 832 -20.85 -7.78 22.16
CA LEU A 832 -20.92 -7.20 23.50
C LEU A 832 -21.80 -8.10 24.41
N PRO A 833 -21.34 -8.48 25.63
CA PRO A 833 -22.11 -9.33 26.56
C PRO A 833 -23.41 -8.65 26.98
N ASP A 834 -24.51 -9.34 27.35
CA ASP A 834 -25.82 -8.73 27.69
C ASP A 834 -25.75 -7.77 28.91
N PRO A 835 -26.58 -6.72 29.05
CA PRO A 835 -26.42 -5.74 30.13
C PRO A 835 -26.89 -6.31 31.46
N ASP A 836 -27.81 -7.28 31.41
CA ASP A 836 -28.27 -8.05 32.55
C ASP A 836 -27.23 -9.10 33.02
N ASP A 837 -26.26 -9.44 32.15
CA ASP A 837 -25.13 -10.31 32.45
C ASP A 837 -23.88 -9.54 32.94
N LEU A 838 -23.89 -8.22 32.86
CA LEU A 838 -22.81 -7.41 33.43
C LEU A 838 -22.91 -7.45 34.96
N PRO A 839 -21.83 -7.79 35.69
CA PRO A 839 -21.87 -7.73 37.14
C PRO A 839 -22.23 -6.31 37.55
N ALA A 840 -23.26 -6.18 38.40
CA ALA A 840 -23.71 -4.89 38.92
C ALA A 840 -22.48 -4.10 39.36
N VAL A 841 -22.20 -3.01 38.64
CA VAL A 841 -21.11 -2.10 38.99
C VAL A 841 -21.47 -1.57 40.36
N SER A 842 -20.81 -2.09 41.39
CA SER A 842 -20.98 -1.63 42.76
C SER A 842 -20.57 -0.17 42.77
N GLU A 843 -21.50 0.72 43.12
CA GLU A 843 -21.31 2.17 43.19
C GLU A 843 -20.29 2.60 44.29
N ASP A 844 -19.51 1.67 44.84
CA ASP A 844 -18.61 1.87 46.00
C ASP A 844 -17.21 2.42 45.65
N SER A 845 -16.94 2.81 44.40
CA SER A 845 -15.60 3.29 43.99
C SER A 845 -15.49 4.80 43.71
N THR A 846 -16.50 5.59 44.05
CA THR A 846 -16.42 7.08 43.94
C THR A 846 -16.09 7.78 45.26
N ASN A 847 -15.10 7.27 46.00
CA ASN A 847 -14.52 8.00 47.12
C ASN A 847 -13.03 7.69 47.33
N GLU A 848 -12.22 7.87 46.28
CA GLU A 848 -10.79 8.17 46.47
C GLU A 848 -10.54 9.63 46.11
N GLU A 849 -10.42 10.46 47.15
CA GLU A 849 -9.88 11.82 47.07
C GLU A 849 -8.46 11.78 46.48
N PRO A 850 -8.08 12.78 45.64
CA PRO A 850 -6.72 12.87 45.12
C PRO A 850 -5.75 13.27 46.24
N ARG A 851 -4.70 12.49 46.43
CA ARG A 851 -3.47 12.91 47.12
C ARG A 851 -2.34 13.10 46.12
#